data_AF-A0A916CUF7-F1
#
_entry.id   AF-A0A916CUF7-F1
#
_cell.length_a   1.000
_cell.length_b   1.000
_cell.length_c   1.000
_cell.angle_alpha   90.00
_cell.angle_beta   90.00
_cell.angle_gamma   90.00
#
_symmetry.space_group_name_H-M   'P 1'
#
loop_
_entity.id
_entity.type
_entity.pdbx_description
1 polymer ?
#
loop_
_entity_poly.entity_id
_entity_poly.type
_entity_poly.pdbx_seq_one_letter_code
_entity_poly.pdbx_strand_id
1 'polypeptide(L)'
;MRVNYRPVQAVLTLAMLAGAAMGQDSVSRNANGGNGLPGDSLAPWTASAARVSFVVDLAAFQGSWGTPFGAAPLMKASRISSARFNAANLSATISTSARTGASYPASTFARWTQAGGGLHTTENNTALNTILSPNGPVTLFGVAAMDVDEQLSGTTLYFANIAYGAQVAFDPALPTRLFVTRVIGAQNSSAPTQLDRSQFGVGSIDADGNLCIRADSFNSAGTTTSLLQGDNYFRVRLPSRSTSVNLIDNAGGGNSAAVDWVLQRDGATQAAPTAIPADLAGRSVLLGADFMGLMRAETSPLVVTNTAGHRPGTMDHRGSATFSSAIVFSGSVGTGAVLSRSTGGSGKADSISVFGLSSGGTVVAARTLTIPATIADTCDAFGWPMSGGGFRGYDSQTTFRGGVGPAAVGRDALGMGLAAAVLYQGATPNPANPYNAIAAARFDPTNPNSTAVWTAAAWVDSAALDGKDILGDYGSDGAPGSGDAGEGDGVVNGLDAPIGRLAALTETSLGYAGPSMSSPAFDAGGNIYFIASASLKRWTGAAVVNDFDLGVFRAVLDPATFCYKLELLFRVGQTFAGQNSARNYRVTGINLADSDSVSSAALWSGSVAGNAWNNVNPALLQPADPANLGGLVLTTRVVYDVNQDGLYEDPTQPGSNAASVDEGYNVVLYVGNITPPAPTCDPDVNCDGSVNGFDIEAMEQAVNGDMSNFCQADPDYNHDGAVNGFDVEAVEQGVNGAPCP
;
A
#
# COMPACT_ATOMS: atom_id res chain seq x y z
N MET A 1 -6.69 27.80 -44.62
CA MET A 1 -5.98 27.43 -45.87
C MET A 1 -5.95 25.91 -45.98
N ARG A 2 -6.12 25.34 -47.18
CA ARG A 2 -5.77 23.94 -47.47
C ARG A 2 -4.32 23.87 -47.93
N VAL A 3 -3.63 22.76 -47.72
CA VAL A 3 -2.89 21.97 -48.74
C VAL A 3 -2.48 20.63 -48.09
N ASN A 4 -2.56 19.54 -48.87
CA ASN A 4 -2.21 18.17 -48.45
C ASN A 4 -0.71 17.89 -48.69
N TYR A 5 -0.17 16.78 -48.16
CA TYR A 5 0.44 15.71 -48.98
C TYR A 5 0.61 14.39 -48.19
N ARG A 6 0.65 13.28 -48.93
CA ARG A 6 0.89 11.85 -48.58
C ARG A 6 1.68 11.25 -49.76
N PRO A 7 2.12 9.98 -49.77
CA PRO A 7 2.76 9.12 -48.75
C PRO A 7 4.05 8.45 -49.32
N VAL A 8 4.70 7.51 -48.60
CA VAL A 8 5.37 6.29 -49.14
C VAL A 8 5.43 5.22 -48.02
N GLN A 9 5.48 3.92 -48.36
CA GLN A 9 5.41 2.77 -47.44
C GLN A 9 6.67 1.86 -47.45
N ALA A 10 6.75 0.98 -46.44
CA ALA A 10 7.39 -0.36 -46.42
C ALA A 10 8.94 -0.41 -46.26
N VAL A 11 9.59 -1.48 -45.74
CA VAL A 11 9.19 -2.89 -45.49
C VAL A 11 9.74 -3.44 -44.15
N LEU A 12 8.92 -4.27 -43.51
CA LEU A 12 9.16 -5.37 -42.54
C LEU A 12 10.60 -5.97 -42.40
N THR A 13 11.05 -6.21 -41.15
CA THR A 13 11.64 -7.52 -40.77
C THR A 13 11.38 -7.86 -39.29
N LEU A 14 11.23 -9.17 -39.00
CA LEU A 14 10.85 -9.73 -37.71
C LEU A 14 12.06 -10.33 -36.99
N ALA A 15 12.18 -10.16 -35.67
CA ALA A 15 13.01 -11.01 -34.81
C ALA A 15 12.33 -11.14 -33.44
N MET A 16 12.10 -12.38 -33.00
CA MET A 16 11.36 -12.68 -31.76
C MET A 16 12.33 -12.71 -30.57
N LEU A 17 11.96 -12.02 -29.48
CA LEU A 17 12.46 -12.32 -28.15
C LEU A 17 11.26 -12.47 -27.21
N ALA A 18 11.26 -13.53 -26.42
CA ALA A 18 10.23 -13.79 -25.43
C ALA A 18 10.31 -12.74 -24.33
N GLY A 19 9.17 -12.14 -23.98
CA GLY A 19 9.09 -11.21 -22.87
C GLY A 19 7.72 -11.28 -22.21
N ALA A 20 7.74 -11.34 -20.88
CA ALA A 20 7.03 -10.50 -19.89
C ALA A 20 5.52 -10.11 -20.07
N ALA A 21 4.90 -9.35 -19.14
CA ALA A 21 3.48 -8.92 -19.19
C ALA A 21 3.08 -7.75 -18.25
N MET A 22 2.29 -6.79 -18.77
CA MET A 22 2.46 -5.36 -18.49
C MET A 22 1.24 -4.48 -18.96
N GLY A 23 0.82 -3.32 -18.41
CA GLY A 23 -0.08 -3.10 -17.25
C GLY A 23 -0.52 -1.65 -17.09
N GLN A 24 -1.47 -1.27 -16.20
CA GLN A 24 -2.10 0.09 -16.12
C GLN A 24 -1.15 1.32 -16.12
N ASP A 25 0.15 1.11 -15.88
CA ASP A 25 1.24 1.86 -16.51
C ASP A 25 1.12 1.89 -18.07
N SER A 26 0.35 2.86 -18.53
CA SER A 26 0.08 3.11 -19.94
C SER A 26 0.06 4.61 -20.21
N VAL A 27 0.17 4.99 -21.47
CA VAL A 27 -0.10 6.36 -21.92
C VAL A 27 -1.02 6.27 -23.12
N SER A 28 -1.83 7.31 -23.34
CA SER A 28 -2.68 7.34 -24.53
C SER A 28 -1.83 7.41 -25.80
N ARG A 29 -2.42 7.04 -26.94
CA ARG A 29 -1.86 7.31 -28.27
C ARG A 29 -2.06 8.77 -28.71
N ASN A 30 -2.59 9.63 -27.83
CA ASN A 30 -3.02 11.00 -28.08
C ASN A 30 -3.81 11.11 -29.41
N ALA A 31 -4.82 10.26 -29.57
CA ALA A 31 -5.55 10.09 -30.83
C ALA A 31 -6.23 11.38 -31.33
N ASN A 32 -6.50 12.30 -30.39
CA ASN A 32 -7.16 13.58 -30.63
C ASN A 32 -6.17 14.69 -31.05
N GLY A 33 -4.86 14.43 -31.03
CA GLY A 33 -3.81 15.39 -31.45
C GLY A 33 -3.70 16.62 -30.54
N GLY A 34 -4.07 16.48 -29.26
CA GLY A 34 -4.08 17.54 -28.26
C GLY A 34 -2.90 17.44 -27.28
N ASN A 35 -3.13 17.89 -26.05
CA ASN A 35 -2.20 17.79 -24.92
C ASN A 35 -2.39 16.48 -24.13
N GLY A 36 -2.56 15.35 -24.83
CA GLY A 36 -2.86 14.04 -24.23
C GLY A 36 -4.30 13.87 -23.69
N LEU A 37 -5.03 14.96 -23.39
CA LEU A 37 -6.40 14.87 -22.87
C LEU A 37 -7.36 14.17 -23.86
N PRO A 38 -8.30 13.34 -23.36
CA PRO A 38 -8.64 13.12 -21.95
C PRO A 38 -7.88 11.93 -21.30
N GLY A 39 -6.76 11.48 -21.90
CA GLY A 39 -6.00 10.31 -21.44
C GLY A 39 -6.74 8.98 -21.55
N ASP A 40 -6.04 7.91 -21.18
CA ASP A 40 -6.53 6.53 -21.31
C ASP A 40 -7.15 5.93 -20.03
N SER A 41 -7.34 6.75 -18.99
CA SER A 41 -8.04 6.29 -17.78
C SER A 41 -9.48 5.85 -18.07
N LEU A 42 -9.89 4.76 -17.43
CA LEU A 42 -11.13 4.07 -17.73
C LEU A 42 -12.34 4.77 -17.07
N ALA A 43 -13.41 5.01 -17.84
CA ALA A 43 -14.64 5.60 -17.32
C ALA A 43 -15.45 4.58 -16.49
N PRO A 44 -15.90 4.92 -15.27
CA PRO A 44 -16.44 3.93 -14.34
C PRO A 44 -17.85 3.45 -14.70
N TRP A 45 -18.58 4.18 -15.55
CA TRP A 45 -19.93 3.81 -16.02
C TRP A 45 -19.92 3.01 -17.34
N THR A 46 -18.77 2.80 -17.96
CA THR A 46 -18.67 2.01 -19.20
C THR A 46 -18.62 0.53 -18.86
N ALA A 47 -19.57 -0.26 -19.36
CA ALA A 47 -19.70 -1.68 -18.99
C ALA A 47 -18.43 -2.52 -19.28
N SER A 48 -17.74 -2.25 -20.39
CA SER A 48 -16.46 -2.92 -20.72
C SER A 48 -15.26 -2.47 -19.86
N ALA A 49 -15.42 -1.41 -19.06
CA ALA A 49 -14.44 -0.93 -18.09
C ALA A 49 -14.78 -1.34 -16.64
N ALA A 50 -16.00 -1.85 -16.39
CA ALA A 50 -16.45 -2.23 -15.05
C ALA A 50 -15.68 -3.44 -14.48
N ARG A 51 -15.10 -4.28 -15.35
CA ARG A 51 -14.16 -5.35 -14.99
C ARG A 51 -13.13 -5.52 -16.11
N VAL A 52 -11.85 -5.44 -15.79
CA VAL A 52 -10.73 -5.58 -16.74
C VAL A 52 -9.58 -6.38 -16.12
N SER A 53 -8.90 -7.20 -16.93
CA SER A 53 -7.78 -8.03 -16.49
C SER A 53 -6.54 -7.73 -17.33
N PHE A 54 -5.47 -7.36 -16.65
CA PHE A 54 -4.19 -6.93 -17.22
C PHE A 54 -3.06 -7.35 -16.28
N VAL A 55 -1.83 -7.40 -16.79
CA VAL A 55 -0.65 -7.74 -15.97
C VAL A 55 0.17 -6.47 -15.76
N VAL A 56 0.79 -6.20 -14.61
CA VAL A 56 1.68 -5.06 -14.33
C VAL A 56 3.05 -5.61 -13.97
N ASP A 57 4.12 -5.18 -14.66
CA ASP A 57 5.49 -5.44 -14.20
C ASP A 57 6.00 -4.26 -13.34
N LEU A 58 6.82 -4.57 -12.33
CA LEU A 58 7.38 -3.63 -11.36
C LEU A 58 8.71 -3.05 -11.84
N ALA A 59 8.89 -1.74 -11.66
CA ALA A 59 10.19 -1.10 -11.82
C ALA A 59 11.03 -1.32 -10.55
N ALA A 60 12.18 -1.95 -10.68
CA ALA A 60 13.12 -2.12 -9.57
C ALA A 60 13.68 -0.77 -9.12
N PHE A 61 13.82 -0.60 -7.80
CA PHE A 61 14.52 0.49 -7.14
C PHE A 61 15.12 -0.01 -5.82
N GLN A 62 15.95 0.81 -5.19
CA GLN A 62 16.49 0.54 -3.86
C GLN A 62 16.08 1.66 -2.91
N GLY A 63 15.78 1.30 -1.66
CA GLY A 63 15.72 2.26 -0.56
C GLY A 63 17.11 2.80 -0.22
N SER A 64 17.18 3.81 0.65
CA SER A 64 18.45 4.45 1.00
C SER A 64 19.47 3.52 1.68
N TRP A 65 19.05 2.35 2.18
CA TRP A 65 19.94 1.32 2.74
C TRP A 65 20.31 0.24 1.71
N GLY A 66 20.05 0.45 0.42
CA GLY A 66 20.25 -0.54 -0.64
C GLY A 66 19.15 -1.61 -0.75
N THR A 67 18.15 -1.60 0.13
CA THR A 67 17.08 -2.61 0.18
C THR A 67 16.29 -2.66 -1.14
N PRO A 68 16.23 -3.81 -1.85
CA PRO A 68 15.59 -3.90 -3.16
C PRO A 68 14.06 -3.98 -3.06
N PHE A 69 13.38 -3.13 -3.83
CA PHE A 69 11.92 -3.08 -3.94
C PHE A 69 11.48 -2.86 -5.39
N GLY A 70 10.23 -3.21 -5.71
CA GLY A 70 9.60 -2.90 -6.98
C GLY A 70 8.44 -1.94 -6.82
N ALA A 71 8.32 -0.95 -7.71
CA ALA A 71 7.21 -0.01 -7.75
C ALA A 71 6.50 0.01 -9.11
N ALA A 72 5.16 0.07 -9.11
CA ALA A 72 4.39 0.35 -10.33
C ALA A 72 3.00 0.95 -10.05
N PRO A 73 2.47 1.78 -10.98
CA PRO A 73 1.06 2.19 -11.02
C PRO A 73 0.14 1.00 -11.25
N LEU A 74 -0.36 0.41 -10.16
CA LEU A 74 -1.19 -0.79 -10.18
C LEU A 74 -2.57 -0.51 -10.81
N MET A 75 -3.14 0.66 -10.50
CA MET A 75 -4.43 1.12 -11.03
C MET A 75 -4.46 2.64 -11.13
N LYS A 76 -4.93 3.19 -12.26
CA LYS A 76 -5.29 4.62 -12.35
C LYS A 76 -6.65 4.87 -11.68
N ALA A 77 -6.83 6.10 -11.16
CA ALA A 77 -8.16 6.60 -10.83
C ALA A 77 -9.09 6.54 -12.06
N SER A 78 -10.39 6.37 -11.83
CA SER A 78 -11.37 6.34 -12.92
C SER A 78 -11.52 7.72 -13.59
N ARG A 79 -11.81 7.74 -14.89
CA ARG A 79 -12.09 8.98 -15.62
C ARG A 79 -13.56 9.38 -15.44
N ILE A 80 -13.81 10.25 -14.46
CA ILE A 80 -15.14 10.79 -14.15
C ILE A 80 -15.49 11.96 -15.09
N SER A 81 -14.56 12.92 -15.25
CA SER A 81 -14.65 14.04 -16.21
C SER A 81 -13.66 13.89 -17.37
N SER A 82 -13.93 14.55 -18.52
CA SER A 82 -12.99 14.69 -19.64
C SER A 82 -12.11 15.94 -19.55
N ALA A 83 -12.31 16.81 -18.55
CA ALA A 83 -11.50 18.02 -18.35
C ALA A 83 -10.15 17.75 -17.65
N ARG A 84 -9.94 16.50 -17.20
CA ARG A 84 -8.73 16.00 -16.54
C ARG A 84 -8.45 14.59 -17.07
N PHE A 85 -7.23 14.12 -16.89
CA PHE A 85 -6.84 12.74 -17.19
C PHE A 85 -7.63 11.71 -16.36
N ASN A 86 -7.81 11.97 -15.06
CA ASN A 86 -8.68 11.19 -14.17
C ASN A 86 -9.12 11.96 -12.92
N ALA A 87 -9.98 11.32 -12.12
CA ALA A 87 -10.45 11.80 -10.82
C ALA A 87 -9.34 11.88 -9.76
N ALA A 88 -9.59 12.54 -8.64
CA ALA A 88 -8.72 12.48 -7.47
C ALA A 88 -8.90 11.14 -6.76
N ASN A 89 -7.80 10.53 -6.31
CA ASN A 89 -7.86 9.37 -5.42
C ASN A 89 -7.90 9.83 -3.96
N LEU A 90 -8.67 9.10 -3.14
CA LEU A 90 -8.64 9.20 -1.68
C LEU A 90 -7.84 8.02 -1.12
N SER A 91 -8.32 7.37 -0.06
CA SER A 91 -7.61 6.27 0.59
C SER A 91 -7.41 5.05 -0.30
N ALA A 92 -6.28 4.37 -0.08
CA ALA A 92 -5.95 3.07 -0.67
C ALA A 92 -5.65 2.05 0.45
N THR A 93 -6.07 0.80 0.22
CA THR A 93 -6.04 -0.29 1.21
C THR A 93 -5.63 -1.60 0.53
N ILE A 94 -4.86 -2.44 1.22
CA ILE A 94 -4.39 -3.76 0.77
C ILE A 94 -4.86 -4.83 1.76
N SER A 95 -5.03 -6.07 1.29
CA SER A 95 -5.41 -7.17 2.16
C SER A 95 -4.33 -7.48 3.20
N THR A 96 -4.74 -7.62 4.46
CA THR A 96 -3.85 -7.87 5.60
C THR A 96 -3.27 -9.30 5.62
N SER A 97 -3.72 -10.15 4.71
CA SER A 97 -3.23 -11.49 4.43
C SER A 97 -3.18 -11.70 2.92
N ALA A 98 -2.38 -12.66 2.47
CA ALA A 98 -2.34 -13.16 1.10
C ALA A 98 -2.67 -14.66 1.08
N ARG A 99 -3.34 -15.11 0.03
CA ARG A 99 -3.65 -16.54 -0.18
C ARG A 99 -2.64 -17.15 -1.15
N THR A 100 -1.75 -17.99 -0.62
CA THR A 100 -0.83 -18.85 -1.39
C THR A 100 -1.58 -20.01 -2.05
N GLY A 101 -1.01 -20.61 -3.10
CA GLY A 101 -1.62 -21.77 -3.79
C GLY A 101 -2.96 -21.46 -4.49
N ALA A 102 -3.28 -20.20 -4.71
CA ALA A 102 -4.51 -19.76 -5.35
C ALA A 102 -4.47 -19.97 -6.87
N SER A 103 -5.63 -19.81 -7.52
CA SER A 103 -5.73 -19.69 -8.98
C SER A 103 -5.80 -18.22 -9.40
N TYR A 104 -5.40 -17.93 -10.63
CA TYR A 104 -5.53 -16.60 -11.24
C TYR A 104 -7.01 -16.12 -11.25
N PRO A 105 -7.30 -14.84 -10.90
CA PRO A 105 -8.66 -14.29 -10.90
C PRO A 105 -9.36 -14.18 -12.27
N ALA A 106 -8.61 -14.41 -13.35
CA ALA A 106 -9.08 -14.44 -14.73
C ALA A 106 -8.27 -15.48 -15.51
N SER A 107 -8.88 -16.04 -16.57
CA SER A 107 -8.20 -17.00 -17.47
C SER A 107 -7.26 -16.36 -18.48
N THR A 108 -7.41 -15.04 -18.70
CA THR A 108 -6.60 -14.27 -19.65
C THR A 108 -6.35 -12.86 -19.11
N PHE A 109 -5.18 -12.30 -19.46
CA PHE A 109 -4.78 -10.95 -19.08
C PHE A 109 -4.18 -10.24 -20.28
N ALA A 110 -4.54 -8.97 -20.49
CA ALA A 110 -3.91 -8.12 -21.49
C ALA A 110 -2.52 -7.65 -21.03
N ARG A 111 -1.55 -7.69 -21.94
CA ARG A 111 -0.24 -7.05 -21.86
C ARG A 111 -0.09 -5.98 -22.94
N TRP A 112 0.70 -4.94 -22.74
CA TRP A 112 1.38 -4.09 -23.74
C TRP A 112 2.83 -3.79 -23.29
N THR A 113 3.71 -3.35 -24.20
CA THR A 113 5.12 -3.00 -23.88
C THR A 113 5.59 -1.69 -24.53
N GLN A 114 4.65 -0.92 -25.03
CA GLN A 114 4.90 0.21 -25.91
C GLN A 114 3.89 1.29 -25.62
N ALA A 115 4.33 2.55 -25.69
CA ALA A 115 3.47 3.71 -25.51
C ALA A 115 2.28 3.67 -26.47
N GLY A 116 1.11 4.06 -25.97
CA GLY A 116 -0.15 3.92 -26.70
C GLY A 116 -0.79 2.53 -26.61
N GLY A 117 -0.12 1.49 -26.10
CA GLY A 117 -0.76 0.24 -25.70
C GLY A 117 -1.58 0.42 -24.41
N GLY A 118 -2.60 -0.42 -24.19
CA GLY A 118 -3.49 -0.27 -23.02
C GLY A 118 -4.92 -0.78 -23.22
N LEU A 119 -5.80 -0.45 -22.27
CA LEU A 119 -7.17 -1.00 -22.19
C LEU A 119 -8.25 -0.07 -22.75
N HIS A 120 -7.97 1.22 -22.91
CA HIS A 120 -8.96 2.17 -23.38
C HIS A 120 -9.22 1.99 -24.88
N THR A 121 -10.46 1.68 -25.26
CA THR A 121 -10.82 1.30 -26.63
C THR A 121 -10.62 2.38 -27.69
N THR A 122 -10.74 3.67 -27.34
CA THR A 122 -10.45 4.81 -28.25
C THR A 122 -9.07 5.45 -28.04
N GLU A 123 -8.58 5.52 -26.81
CA GLU A 123 -7.33 6.26 -26.47
C GLU A 123 -6.07 5.38 -26.47
N ASN A 124 -6.19 4.05 -26.41
CA ASN A 124 -5.07 3.13 -26.69
C ASN A 124 -5.24 2.44 -28.05
N ASN A 125 -4.14 1.90 -28.57
CA ASN A 125 -4.12 0.96 -29.68
C ASN A 125 -4.07 -0.47 -29.13
N THR A 126 -5.24 -1.08 -28.93
CA THR A 126 -5.35 -2.45 -28.38
C THR A 126 -4.71 -3.53 -29.26
N ALA A 127 -4.34 -3.23 -30.51
CA ALA A 127 -3.55 -4.13 -31.35
C ALA A 127 -2.06 -4.21 -30.96
N LEU A 128 -1.57 -3.31 -30.09
CA LEU A 128 -0.27 -3.44 -29.41
C LEU A 128 -0.34 -4.41 -28.23
N ASN A 129 -1.53 -4.91 -27.88
CA ASN A 129 -1.68 -5.78 -26.74
C ASN A 129 -1.42 -7.25 -27.11
N THR A 130 -0.68 -7.96 -26.27
CA THR A 130 -0.65 -9.42 -26.27
C THR A 130 -1.58 -9.96 -25.19
N ILE A 131 -2.03 -11.21 -25.33
CA ILE A 131 -2.86 -11.90 -24.34
C ILE A 131 -2.02 -12.99 -23.69
N LEU A 132 -1.91 -12.96 -22.36
CA LEU A 132 -1.38 -14.08 -21.58
C LEU A 132 -2.50 -14.93 -21.01
N SER A 133 -2.26 -16.24 -20.98
CA SER A 133 -3.12 -17.24 -20.33
C SER A 133 -2.28 -18.00 -19.29
N PRO A 134 -1.95 -17.38 -18.15
CA PRO A 134 -1.05 -17.97 -17.16
C PRO A 134 -1.71 -19.16 -16.45
N ASN A 135 -0.88 -20.05 -15.90
CA ASN A 135 -1.31 -21.26 -15.19
C ASN A 135 -0.40 -21.49 -13.97
N GLY A 136 -0.67 -22.56 -13.21
CA GLY A 136 0.04 -22.87 -11.97
C GLY A 136 -0.54 -22.17 -10.74
N PRO A 137 0.00 -22.49 -9.54
CA PRO A 137 -0.36 -21.84 -8.29
C PRO A 137 0.18 -20.42 -8.23
N VAL A 138 -0.56 -19.51 -7.59
CA VAL A 138 -0.14 -18.12 -7.34
C VAL A 138 -0.38 -17.71 -5.90
N THR A 139 0.27 -16.63 -5.50
CA THR A 139 -0.11 -15.90 -4.30
C THR A 139 -0.99 -14.72 -4.66
N LEU A 140 -2.12 -14.60 -3.96
CA LEU A 140 -3.20 -13.67 -4.26
C LEU A 140 -3.40 -12.69 -3.11
N PHE A 141 -3.50 -11.40 -3.42
CA PHE A 141 -3.87 -10.34 -2.49
C PHE A 141 -4.92 -9.40 -3.10
N GLY A 142 -5.61 -8.64 -2.26
CA GLY A 142 -6.60 -7.64 -2.66
C GLY A 142 -6.05 -6.23 -2.53
N VAL A 143 -6.40 -5.33 -3.45
CA VAL A 143 -6.14 -3.88 -3.32
C VAL A 143 -7.40 -3.10 -3.65
N ALA A 144 -7.73 -2.06 -2.89
CA ALA A 144 -8.86 -1.19 -3.18
C ALA A 144 -8.54 0.29 -2.93
N ALA A 145 -9.28 1.16 -3.61
CA ALA A 145 -9.19 2.61 -3.43
C ALA A 145 -10.51 3.30 -3.81
N MET A 146 -10.58 4.59 -3.51
CA MET A 146 -11.72 5.44 -3.82
C MET A 146 -11.33 6.58 -4.78
N ASP A 147 -12.17 6.84 -5.77
CA ASP A 147 -12.13 8.03 -6.60
C ASP A 147 -13.16 9.06 -6.12
N VAL A 148 -12.81 10.34 -6.21
CA VAL A 148 -13.73 11.48 -6.07
C VAL A 148 -13.49 12.52 -7.16
N ASP A 149 -14.56 13.09 -7.70
CA ASP A 149 -14.51 14.29 -8.53
C ASP A 149 -15.82 15.09 -8.40
N GLU A 150 -15.75 16.40 -8.59
CA GLU A 150 -16.93 17.28 -8.57
C GLU A 150 -17.50 17.39 -9.99
N GLN A 151 -18.80 17.19 -10.17
CA GLN A 151 -19.47 17.16 -11.48
C GLN A 151 -20.70 18.06 -11.49
N LEU A 152 -21.13 18.51 -12.68
CA LEU A 152 -22.43 19.16 -12.88
C LEU A 152 -23.44 18.20 -13.51
N SER A 153 -24.63 18.11 -12.91
CA SER A 153 -25.84 17.62 -13.57
C SER A 153 -26.78 18.81 -13.79
N GLY A 154 -26.87 19.29 -15.03
CA GLY A 154 -27.57 20.53 -15.36
C GLY A 154 -26.89 21.74 -14.70
N THR A 155 -27.52 22.32 -13.69
CA THR A 155 -26.97 23.41 -12.86
C THR A 155 -26.62 22.97 -11.44
N THR A 156 -26.80 21.70 -11.10
CA THR A 156 -26.55 21.17 -9.76
C THR A 156 -25.17 20.54 -9.69
N LEU A 157 -24.32 21.06 -8.80
CA LEU A 157 -23.06 20.43 -8.42
C LEU A 157 -23.33 19.18 -7.57
N TYR A 158 -22.56 18.12 -7.81
CA TYR A 158 -22.61 16.89 -7.02
C TYR A 158 -21.23 16.21 -6.99
N PHE A 159 -21.01 15.31 -6.03
CA PHE A 159 -19.75 14.59 -5.91
C PHE A 159 -19.90 13.18 -6.44
N ALA A 160 -19.20 12.84 -7.52
CA ALA A 160 -19.11 11.46 -7.96
C ALA A 160 -18.14 10.72 -7.02
N ASN A 161 -18.56 9.58 -6.45
CA ASN A 161 -17.71 8.69 -5.63
C ASN A 161 -17.73 7.30 -6.25
N ILE A 162 -16.54 6.73 -6.48
CA ILE A 162 -16.37 5.39 -7.03
C ILE A 162 -15.45 4.59 -6.12
N ALA A 163 -15.95 3.51 -5.53
CA ALA A 163 -15.10 2.54 -4.83
C ALA A 163 -14.76 1.41 -5.80
N TYR A 164 -13.47 1.13 -5.98
CA TYR A 164 -12.98 0.09 -6.87
C TYR A 164 -11.86 -0.70 -6.20
N GLY A 165 -11.58 -1.87 -6.75
CA GLY A 165 -10.45 -2.68 -6.30
C GLY A 165 -10.02 -3.70 -7.33
N ALA A 166 -9.00 -4.45 -6.99
CA ALA A 166 -8.49 -5.54 -7.78
C ALA A 166 -8.14 -6.74 -6.90
N GLN A 167 -8.28 -7.92 -7.48
CA GLN A 167 -7.52 -9.08 -7.04
C GLN A 167 -6.23 -9.12 -7.84
N VAL A 168 -5.11 -9.27 -7.15
CA VAL A 168 -3.75 -9.24 -7.70
C VAL A 168 -3.08 -10.57 -7.39
N ALA A 169 -2.73 -11.33 -8.42
CA ALA A 169 -1.97 -12.56 -8.32
C ALA A 169 -0.51 -12.33 -8.70
N PHE A 170 0.43 -13.04 -8.09
CA PHE A 170 1.81 -13.13 -8.58
C PHE A 170 2.32 -14.56 -8.45
N ASP A 171 3.25 -14.91 -9.34
CA ASP A 171 4.06 -16.11 -9.21
C ASP A 171 5.26 -15.76 -8.30
N PRO A 172 5.47 -16.46 -7.17
CA PRO A 172 6.63 -16.22 -6.32
C PRO A 172 7.97 -16.32 -7.06
N ALA A 173 8.09 -17.16 -8.10
CA ALA A 173 9.31 -17.26 -8.91
C ALA A 173 9.52 -16.04 -9.83
N LEU A 174 8.51 -15.20 -10.02
CA LEU A 174 8.59 -13.96 -10.80
C LEU A 174 7.92 -12.78 -10.07
N PRO A 175 8.48 -12.35 -8.92
CA PRO A 175 7.86 -11.36 -8.02
C PRO A 175 7.68 -9.98 -8.67
N THR A 176 8.46 -9.68 -9.71
CA THR A 176 8.34 -8.45 -10.50
C THR A 176 7.07 -8.39 -11.33
N ARG A 177 6.24 -9.45 -11.40
CA ARG A 177 5.02 -9.51 -12.22
C ARG A 177 3.75 -9.70 -11.39
N LEU A 178 2.80 -8.78 -11.59
CA LEU A 178 1.48 -8.79 -10.96
C LEU A 178 0.37 -9.00 -11.99
N PHE A 179 -0.48 -10.00 -11.82
CA PHE A 179 -1.65 -10.28 -12.65
C PHE A 179 -2.92 -9.70 -12.00
N VAL A 180 -3.38 -8.57 -12.51
CA VAL A 180 -4.40 -7.70 -11.91
C VAL A 180 -5.75 -7.90 -12.57
N THR A 181 -6.81 -8.17 -11.78
CA THR A 181 -8.20 -8.08 -12.24
C THR A 181 -8.91 -6.96 -11.49
N ARG A 182 -8.99 -5.78 -12.10
CA ARG A 182 -9.64 -4.58 -11.57
C ARG A 182 -11.15 -4.64 -11.81
N VAL A 183 -11.93 -4.25 -10.80
CA VAL A 183 -13.39 -4.24 -10.79
C VAL A 183 -13.90 -2.94 -10.16
N ILE A 184 -14.85 -2.27 -10.83
CA ILE A 184 -15.62 -1.17 -10.23
C ILE A 184 -16.59 -1.78 -9.21
N GLY A 185 -16.29 -1.59 -7.93
CA GLY A 185 -17.03 -2.17 -6.82
C GLY A 185 -18.38 -1.50 -6.60
N ALA A 186 -18.39 -0.20 -6.33
CA ALA A 186 -19.57 0.59 -6.01
C ALA A 186 -19.50 2.01 -6.59
N GLN A 187 -20.65 2.59 -6.90
CA GLN A 187 -20.80 3.91 -7.51
C GLN A 187 -21.95 4.64 -6.84
N ASN A 188 -21.83 5.94 -6.56
CA ASN A 188 -22.93 6.71 -5.96
C ASN A 188 -23.88 7.36 -6.99
N SER A 189 -23.50 7.34 -8.26
CA SER A 189 -24.21 7.91 -9.40
C SER A 189 -24.20 6.93 -10.57
N SER A 190 -25.28 6.87 -11.36
CA SER A 190 -25.43 5.89 -12.44
C SER A 190 -24.82 6.29 -13.79
N ALA A 191 -24.47 7.57 -13.95
CA ALA A 191 -23.88 8.16 -15.14
C ALA A 191 -23.26 9.54 -14.79
N PRO A 192 -22.37 10.11 -15.64
CA PRO A 192 -21.72 11.41 -15.40
C PRO A 192 -22.66 12.63 -15.40
N THR A 193 -23.95 12.42 -15.68
CA THR A 193 -24.97 13.48 -15.65
C THR A 193 -26.10 13.16 -14.67
N GLN A 194 -25.91 12.18 -13.77
CA GLN A 194 -26.90 11.74 -12.79
C GLN A 194 -26.41 12.05 -11.38
N LEU A 195 -27.27 12.71 -10.60
CA LEU A 195 -26.96 13.12 -9.23
C LEU A 195 -26.60 11.91 -8.34
N ASP A 196 -25.75 12.16 -7.36
CA ASP A 196 -25.33 11.20 -6.36
C ASP A 196 -26.46 10.86 -5.36
N ARG A 197 -26.48 9.60 -4.92
CA ARG A 197 -27.46 9.06 -3.96
C ARG A 197 -26.85 8.63 -2.64
N SER A 198 -25.53 8.61 -2.59
CA SER A 198 -24.74 8.21 -1.44
C SER A 198 -23.36 8.87 -1.45
N GLN A 199 -22.63 8.81 -0.34
CA GLN A 199 -21.19 9.08 -0.29
C GLN A 199 -20.48 7.88 0.32
N PHE A 200 -19.20 7.68 0.00
CA PHE A 200 -18.45 6.49 0.42
C PHE A 200 -17.25 6.80 1.32
N GLY A 201 -16.88 5.80 2.10
CA GLY A 201 -15.54 5.63 2.67
C GLY A 201 -15.03 4.23 2.35
N VAL A 202 -13.87 4.09 1.69
CA VAL A 202 -13.27 2.78 1.44
C VAL A 202 -12.61 2.27 2.71
N GLY A 203 -12.95 1.04 3.07
CA GLY A 203 -12.51 0.39 4.28
C GLY A 203 -11.33 -0.54 4.03
N SER A 204 -11.65 -1.81 3.84
CA SER A 204 -10.71 -2.91 3.62
C SER A 204 -11.08 -3.72 2.38
N ILE A 205 -10.14 -4.54 1.94
CA ILE A 205 -10.35 -5.62 0.97
C ILE A 205 -9.59 -6.86 1.46
N ASP A 206 -10.05 -8.06 1.13
CA ASP A 206 -9.30 -9.30 1.37
C ASP A 206 -8.80 -9.94 0.06
N ALA A 207 -7.98 -10.99 0.15
CA ALA A 207 -7.45 -11.70 -1.02
C ALA A 207 -8.56 -12.28 -1.93
N ASP A 208 -9.73 -12.59 -1.38
CA ASP A 208 -10.91 -13.03 -2.12
C ASP A 208 -11.70 -11.89 -2.79
N GLY A 209 -11.25 -10.65 -2.66
CA GLY A 209 -11.88 -9.49 -3.29
C GLY A 209 -13.20 -9.10 -2.64
N ASN A 210 -13.35 -9.29 -1.33
CA ASN A 210 -14.44 -8.73 -0.54
C ASN A 210 -14.12 -7.28 -0.16
N LEU A 211 -14.58 -6.32 -0.98
CA LEU A 211 -14.39 -4.88 -0.73
C LEU A 211 -15.44 -4.37 0.29
N CYS A 212 -15.00 -3.93 1.46
CA CYS A 212 -15.84 -3.34 2.50
C CYS A 212 -15.82 -1.80 2.42
N ILE A 213 -17.00 -1.17 2.45
CA ILE A 213 -17.17 0.28 2.40
C ILE A 213 -18.19 0.78 3.44
N ARG A 214 -17.95 2.00 3.94
CA ARG A 214 -18.96 2.84 4.60
C ARG A 214 -19.79 3.54 3.53
N ALA A 215 -21.09 3.73 3.75
CA ALA A 215 -21.90 4.63 2.95
C ALA A 215 -22.98 5.37 3.75
N ASP A 216 -23.23 6.64 3.41
CA ASP A 216 -24.34 7.48 3.87
C ASP A 216 -24.91 8.28 2.68
N SER A 217 -25.72 9.33 2.92
CA SER A 217 -26.10 10.32 1.90
C SER A 217 -25.72 11.77 2.25
N PHE A 218 -24.65 11.97 3.04
CA PHE A 218 -24.23 13.29 3.50
C PHE A 218 -23.95 14.23 2.31
N ASN A 219 -24.68 15.35 2.23
CA ASN A 219 -24.63 16.31 1.11
C ASN A 219 -24.87 15.71 -0.31
N SER A 220 -25.48 14.53 -0.42
CA SER A 220 -25.87 13.96 -1.73
C SER A 220 -27.08 14.71 -2.32
N ALA A 221 -27.08 14.94 -3.63
CA ALA A 221 -28.03 15.80 -4.34
C ALA A 221 -29.22 15.07 -4.98
N GLY A 222 -29.24 13.73 -4.98
CA GLY A 222 -30.32 12.92 -5.53
C GLY A 222 -31.69 13.11 -4.87
N THR A 223 -32.75 12.53 -5.46
CA THR A 223 -34.11 12.68 -4.93
C THR A 223 -34.25 12.00 -3.57
N THR A 224 -35.00 12.60 -2.65
CA THR A 224 -35.16 12.14 -1.25
C THR A 224 -35.63 10.69 -1.09
N THR A 225 -36.36 10.15 -2.08
CA THR A 225 -36.77 8.74 -2.12
C THR A 225 -35.63 7.77 -2.47
N SER A 226 -34.58 8.27 -3.14
CA SER A 226 -33.42 7.51 -3.61
C SER A 226 -32.18 7.68 -2.71
N LEU A 227 -32.07 8.78 -1.95
CA LEU A 227 -30.97 9.02 -1.02
C LEU A 227 -30.87 7.91 0.02
N LEU A 228 -29.66 7.35 0.18
CA LEU A 228 -29.35 6.33 1.16
C LEU A 228 -29.61 6.83 2.59
N GLN A 229 -30.37 6.09 3.39
CA GLN A 229 -30.75 6.50 4.74
C GLN A 229 -29.75 5.99 5.80
N GLY A 230 -29.46 6.82 6.80
CA GLY A 230 -28.57 6.50 7.94
C GLY A 230 -27.12 6.22 7.53
N ASP A 231 -26.34 5.72 8.49
CA ASP A 231 -25.02 5.14 8.25
C ASP A 231 -25.15 3.66 7.86
N ASN A 232 -24.31 3.21 6.92
CA ASN A 232 -24.39 1.87 6.35
C ASN A 232 -23.00 1.27 6.15
N TYR A 233 -22.94 -0.05 6.19
CA TYR A 233 -21.80 -0.84 5.73
C TYR A 233 -22.23 -1.78 4.61
N PHE A 234 -21.45 -1.79 3.53
CA PHE A 234 -21.62 -2.71 2.41
C PHE A 234 -20.35 -3.53 2.23
N ARG A 235 -20.51 -4.81 1.85
CA ARG A 235 -19.44 -5.65 1.30
C ARG A 235 -19.77 -5.97 -0.15
N VAL A 236 -18.83 -5.70 -1.06
CA VAL A 236 -18.94 -6.03 -2.48
C VAL A 236 -17.98 -7.17 -2.81
N ARG A 237 -18.53 -8.32 -3.22
CA ARG A 237 -17.79 -9.47 -3.73
C ARG A 237 -17.35 -9.19 -5.17
N LEU A 238 -16.17 -8.63 -5.35
CA LEU A 238 -15.61 -8.27 -6.67
C LEU A 238 -15.57 -9.45 -7.66
N PRO A 239 -15.26 -10.71 -7.28
CA PRO A 239 -15.35 -11.85 -8.21
C PRO A 239 -16.75 -12.06 -8.78
N SER A 240 -17.80 -11.77 -8.00
CA SER A 240 -19.21 -11.95 -8.34
C SER A 240 -19.81 -10.79 -9.13
N ARG A 241 -19.10 -9.65 -9.26
CA ARG A 241 -19.58 -8.48 -10.03
C ARG A 241 -19.67 -8.81 -11.52
N SER A 242 -20.86 -8.56 -12.08
CA SER A 242 -21.05 -8.43 -13.53
C SER A 242 -20.64 -7.03 -14.03
N THR A 243 -20.69 -6.82 -15.34
CA THR A 243 -20.31 -5.56 -16.00
C THR A 243 -21.33 -4.42 -15.85
N SER A 244 -22.43 -4.61 -15.12
CA SER A 244 -23.40 -3.53 -14.87
C SER A 244 -22.84 -2.48 -13.90
N VAL A 245 -23.34 -1.25 -13.99
CA VAL A 245 -23.18 -0.21 -12.96
C VAL A 245 -23.72 -0.73 -11.62
N ASN A 246 -22.93 -0.60 -10.55
CA ASN A 246 -23.37 -0.95 -9.20
C ASN A 246 -23.62 0.31 -8.38
N LEU A 247 -24.77 0.94 -8.65
CA LEU A 247 -25.27 2.07 -7.89
C LEU A 247 -25.60 1.63 -6.46
N ILE A 248 -25.09 2.36 -5.46
CA ILE A 248 -25.50 2.22 -4.06
C ILE A 248 -26.48 3.33 -3.71
N ASP A 249 -27.71 2.97 -3.39
CA ASP A 249 -28.76 3.91 -3.01
C ASP A 249 -29.70 3.31 -1.94
N ASN A 250 -30.84 3.95 -1.65
CA ASN A 250 -31.76 3.48 -0.61
C ASN A 250 -32.40 2.10 -0.87
N ALA A 251 -32.30 1.56 -2.08
CA ALA A 251 -32.70 0.19 -2.42
C ALA A 251 -31.56 -0.84 -2.22
N GLY A 252 -30.36 -0.41 -1.84
CA GLY A 252 -29.15 -1.22 -1.69
C GLY A 252 -28.24 -1.11 -2.90
N GLY A 253 -27.55 -2.20 -3.25
CA GLY A 253 -26.68 -2.26 -4.42
C GLY A 253 -27.39 -2.73 -5.68
N GLY A 254 -27.21 -2.01 -6.79
CA GLY A 254 -27.74 -2.36 -8.12
C GLY A 254 -27.25 -3.71 -8.68
N ASN A 255 -26.23 -4.33 -8.07
CA ASN A 255 -25.76 -5.69 -8.35
C ASN A 255 -25.93 -6.59 -7.11
N SER A 256 -27.18 -6.83 -6.71
CA SER A 256 -27.53 -7.51 -5.45
C SER A 256 -26.94 -8.91 -5.24
N ALA A 257 -26.60 -9.64 -6.30
CA ALA A 257 -25.93 -10.94 -6.19
C ALA A 257 -24.47 -10.82 -5.66
N ALA A 258 -23.84 -9.66 -5.85
CA ALA A 258 -22.48 -9.35 -5.45
C ALA A 258 -22.39 -8.37 -4.26
N VAL A 259 -23.51 -7.84 -3.76
CA VAL A 259 -23.53 -6.80 -2.71
C VAL A 259 -24.28 -7.29 -1.47
N ASP A 260 -23.56 -7.32 -0.37
CA ASP A 260 -24.08 -7.58 0.97
C ASP A 260 -24.30 -6.23 1.67
N TRP A 261 -25.54 -5.93 2.10
CA TRP A 261 -25.84 -4.75 2.91
C TRP A 261 -25.78 -5.13 4.39
N VAL A 262 -24.57 -5.05 4.97
CA VAL A 262 -24.19 -5.66 6.26
C VAL A 262 -24.71 -4.86 7.46
N LEU A 263 -24.60 -3.52 7.41
CA LEU A 263 -25.24 -2.62 8.38
C LEU A 263 -26.20 -1.71 7.63
N GLN A 264 -27.47 -1.70 8.07
CA GLN A 264 -28.57 -1.07 7.34
C GLN A 264 -29.16 0.08 8.16
N ARG A 265 -29.01 1.30 7.64
CA ARG A 265 -29.68 2.52 8.10
C ARG A 265 -29.51 2.77 9.60
N ASP A 266 -28.31 2.57 10.13
CA ASP A 266 -28.02 2.84 11.54
C ASP A 266 -28.16 4.35 11.83
N GLY A 267 -28.69 4.69 13.00
CA GLY A 267 -28.76 6.05 13.50
C GLY A 267 -27.47 6.49 14.21
N ALA A 268 -26.59 5.54 14.57
CA ALA A 268 -25.27 5.84 15.09
C ALA A 268 -24.26 6.03 13.95
N THR A 269 -23.61 7.20 13.93
CA THR A 269 -22.55 7.53 12.98
C THR A 269 -21.40 6.53 13.04
N GLN A 270 -20.92 6.10 11.88
CA GLN A 270 -19.91 5.06 11.69
C GLN A 270 -18.62 5.62 11.10
N ALA A 271 -17.48 5.02 11.45
CA ALA A 271 -16.20 5.22 10.76
C ALA A 271 -16.11 4.35 9.49
N ALA A 272 -15.05 4.49 8.68
CA ALA A 272 -14.73 3.49 7.66
C ALA A 272 -14.48 2.09 8.29
N PRO A 273 -15.03 1.00 7.73
CA PRO A 273 -14.91 -0.34 8.32
C PRO A 273 -13.59 -1.01 7.94
N THR A 274 -13.17 -1.99 8.74
CA THR A 274 -12.18 -3.00 8.34
C THR A 274 -12.86 -4.38 8.23
N ALA A 275 -12.10 -5.43 7.94
CA ALA A 275 -12.63 -6.79 7.94
C ALA A 275 -11.58 -7.82 8.34
N ILE A 276 -12.04 -8.93 8.91
CA ILE A 276 -11.25 -10.17 8.97
C ILE A 276 -11.32 -10.82 7.57
N PRO A 277 -10.17 -11.11 6.93
CA PRO A 277 -10.11 -11.80 5.64
C PRO A 277 -10.80 -13.16 5.61
N ALA A 278 -11.38 -13.51 4.46
CA ALA A 278 -12.07 -14.78 4.26
C ALA A 278 -11.20 -16.03 4.45
N ASP A 279 -9.89 -15.95 4.15
CA ASP A 279 -8.90 -16.99 4.39
C ASP A 279 -8.65 -17.26 5.89
N LEU A 280 -8.86 -16.28 6.77
CA LEU A 280 -8.69 -16.42 8.22
C LEU A 280 -9.99 -16.78 8.97
N ALA A 281 -11.15 -16.41 8.42
CA ALA A 281 -12.45 -16.57 9.06
C ALA A 281 -13.44 -17.50 8.34
N GLY A 282 -13.09 -18.04 7.17
CA GLY A 282 -13.98 -18.82 6.30
C GLY A 282 -15.03 -17.97 5.55
N ARG A 283 -15.12 -16.69 5.86
CA ARG A 283 -15.87 -15.63 5.17
C ARG A 283 -15.24 -14.29 5.56
N SER A 284 -15.39 -13.27 4.71
CA SER A 284 -15.07 -11.91 5.13
C SER A 284 -15.98 -11.51 6.30
N VAL A 285 -15.42 -10.97 7.39
CA VAL A 285 -16.17 -10.53 8.58
C VAL A 285 -15.99 -9.03 8.75
N LEU A 286 -17.05 -8.26 8.54
CA LEU A 286 -16.97 -6.81 8.65
C LEU A 286 -16.84 -6.35 10.12
N LEU A 287 -15.95 -5.38 10.34
CA LEU A 287 -15.65 -4.75 11.62
C LEU A 287 -15.74 -3.23 11.46
N GLY A 288 -16.30 -2.52 12.44
CA GLY A 288 -16.48 -1.07 12.40
C GLY A 288 -16.35 -0.43 13.77
N ALA A 289 -16.23 0.90 13.78
CA ALA A 289 -16.20 1.73 14.99
C ALA A 289 -17.29 2.80 14.88
N ASP A 290 -18.00 3.08 15.97
CA ASP A 290 -19.09 4.05 16.00
C ASP A 290 -18.85 5.21 16.95
N PHE A 291 -19.57 6.31 16.74
CA PHE A 291 -19.42 7.52 17.56
C PHE A 291 -20.12 7.41 18.95
N MET A 292 -20.61 6.22 19.32
CA MET A 292 -21.04 5.86 20.67
C MET A 292 -19.94 5.10 21.44
N GLY A 293 -18.77 4.89 20.82
CA GLY A 293 -17.66 4.16 21.42
C GLY A 293 -17.84 2.65 21.39
N LEU A 294 -18.62 2.09 20.47
CA LEU A 294 -18.85 0.66 20.35
C LEU A 294 -18.21 0.11 19.06
N MET A 295 -17.52 -1.02 19.16
CA MET A 295 -17.13 -1.77 17.97
C MET A 295 -18.37 -2.46 17.41
N ARG A 296 -18.58 -2.35 16.10
CA ARG A 296 -19.59 -3.09 15.34
C ARG A 296 -18.93 -4.29 14.67
N ALA A 297 -19.49 -5.48 14.81
CA ALA A 297 -18.93 -6.69 14.22
C ALA A 297 -20.01 -7.59 13.64
N GLU A 298 -19.80 -8.10 12.43
CA GLU A 298 -20.68 -9.04 11.75
C GLU A 298 -20.54 -10.46 12.35
N THR A 299 -21.11 -10.68 13.54
CA THR A 299 -20.96 -11.93 14.31
C THR A 299 -21.49 -13.20 13.66
N SER A 300 -22.47 -13.06 12.78
CA SER A 300 -22.88 -14.10 11.81
C SER A 300 -23.28 -13.39 10.50
N PRO A 301 -23.42 -14.10 9.36
CA PRO A 301 -23.64 -13.45 8.06
C PRO A 301 -24.79 -12.44 8.09
N LEU A 302 -24.50 -11.17 7.77
CA LEU A 302 -25.42 -10.03 7.80
C LEU A 302 -26.02 -9.68 9.19
N VAL A 303 -25.45 -10.19 10.29
CA VAL A 303 -25.88 -9.87 11.67
C VAL A 303 -24.78 -9.12 12.40
N VAL A 304 -24.95 -7.80 12.49
CA VAL A 304 -24.03 -6.92 13.22
C VAL A 304 -24.44 -6.80 14.69
N THR A 305 -23.51 -7.09 15.60
CA THR A 305 -23.63 -6.81 17.03
C THR A 305 -22.71 -5.65 17.44
N ASN A 306 -22.89 -5.12 18.64
CA ASN A 306 -22.08 -4.04 19.19
C ASN A 306 -21.44 -4.41 20.53
N THR A 307 -20.23 -3.92 20.80
CA THR A 307 -19.51 -4.21 22.06
C THR A 307 -18.46 -3.16 22.43
N ALA A 308 -18.36 -2.85 23.72
CA ALA A 308 -17.25 -2.08 24.31
C ALA A 308 -16.06 -2.96 24.74
N GLY A 309 -16.17 -4.29 24.65
CA GLY A 309 -15.16 -5.24 25.16
C GLY A 309 -13.78 -5.13 24.50
N HIS A 310 -13.70 -4.52 23.32
CA HIS A 310 -12.46 -4.26 22.59
C HIS A 310 -11.53 -3.21 23.26
N ARG A 311 -12.03 -2.46 24.26
CA ARG A 311 -11.33 -1.30 24.85
C ARG A 311 -11.41 -1.26 26.39
N PRO A 312 -10.86 -2.25 27.12
CA PRO A 312 -10.95 -2.33 28.58
C PRO A 312 -10.32 -1.10 29.27
N GLY A 313 -10.94 -0.60 30.33
CA GLY A 313 -10.43 0.55 31.10
C GLY A 313 -10.54 1.91 30.39
N THR A 314 -11.39 2.02 29.35
CA THR A 314 -11.58 3.25 28.57
C THR A 314 -13.03 3.72 28.63
N MET A 315 -13.26 5.02 28.39
CA MET A 315 -14.61 5.56 28.24
C MET A 315 -15.12 5.47 26.79
N ASP A 316 -14.22 5.62 25.81
CA ASP A 316 -14.57 5.95 24.42
C ASP A 316 -13.42 5.57 23.46
N HIS A 317 -13.69 5.50 22.14
CA HIS A 317 -12.69 5.26 21.07
C HIS A 317 -12.71 6.31 19.95
N ARG A 318 -11.65 6.42 19.14
CA ARG A 318 -11.54 7.45 18.08
C ARG A 318 -11.00 6.86 16.78
N GLY A 319 -11.56 7.34 15.66
CA GLY A 319 -11.25 6.87 14.31
C GLY A 319 -11.82 5.48 14.00
N SER A 320 -11.45 4.95 12.84
CA SER A 320 -11.72 3.56 12.44
C SER A 320 -10.93 2.55 13.28
N ALA A 321 -11.47 1.35 13.46
CA ALA A 321 -10.70 0.21 13.94
C ALA A 321 -9.84 -0.41 12.82
N THR A 322 -8.61 -0.79 13.16
CA THR A 322 -7.68 -1.55 12.31
C THR A 322 -7.88 -3.05 12.51
N PHE A 323 -7.48 -3.86 11.52
CA PHE A 323 -7.26 -5.30 11.66
C PHE A 323 -5.86 -5.65 11.10
N SER A 324 -5.22 -6.66 11.67
CA SER A 324 -3.97 -7.27 11.20
C SER A 324 -4.06 -8.79 11.35
N SER A 325 -3.49 -9.52 10.39
CA SER A 325 -3.38 -10.98 10.44
C SER A 325 -2.40 -11.47 11.51
N ALA A 326 -1.60 -10.57 12.09
CA ALA A 326 -0.74 -10.88 13.22
C ALA A 326 -1.56 -11.36 14.43
N ILE A 327 -1.37 -12.61 14.83
CA ILE A 327 -1.96 -13.18 16.05
C ILE A 327 -1.11 -12.75 17.24
N VAL A 328 -1.58 -11.76 17.99
CA VAL A 328 -0.98 -11.29 19.24
C VAL A 328 -1.58 -12.06 20.43
N PHE A 329 -2.90 -12.25 20.45
CA PHE A 329 -3.59 -12.95 21.53
C PHE A 329 -3.94 -14.39 21.14
N SER A 330 -3.65 -15.35 22.04
CA SER A 330 -4.02 -16.76 21.83
C SER A 330 -5.54 -16.93 21.67
N GLY A 331 -5.95 -17.84 20.78
CA GLY A 331 -7.35 -18.09 20.44
C GLY A 331 -7.99 -17.07 19.48
N SER A 332 -7.22 -16.10 18.97
CA SER A 332 -7.65 -15.19 17.91
C SER A 332 -7.18 -15.66 16.52
N VAL A 333 -7.83 -15.17 15.46
CA VAL A 333 -7.40 -15.32 14.05
C VAL A 333 -6.65 -14.09 13.54
N GLY A 334 -6.38 -13.13 14.42
CA GLY A 334 -5.76 -11.84 14.12
C GLY A 334 -6.12 -10.80 15.17
N THR A 335 -5.48 -9.63 15.08
CA THR A 335 -5.53 -8.60 16.11
C THR A 335 -6.02 -7.28 15.52
N GLY A 336 -6.99 -6.66 16.18
CA GLY A 336 -7.44 -5.30 15.88
C GLY A 336 -6.86 -4.26 16.82
N ALA A 337 -6.91 -3.00 16.40
CA ALA A 337 -6.54 -1.85 17.23
C ALA A 337 -7.43 -0.65 16.97
N VAL A 338 -7.61 0.20 17.99
CA VAL A 338 -8.29 1.49 17.88
C VAL A 338 -7.70 2.48 18.88
N LEU A 339 -7.71 3.77 18.55
CA LEU A 339 -7.35 4.82 19.51
C LEU A 339 -8.44 4.94 20.57
N SER A 340 -8.07 5.16 21.83
CA SER A 340 -9.02 5.19 22.93
C SER A 340 -8.70 6.26 23.98
N ARG A 341 -9.74 6.59 24.77
CA ARG A 341 -9.68 7.55 25.87
C ARG A 341 -9.69 6.80 27.19
N SER A 342 -8.57 6.78 27.90
CA SER A 342 -8.46 6.12 29.20
C SER A 342 -9.40 6.76 30.23
N THR A 343 -9.91 5.99 31.19
CA THR A 343 -10.78 6.52 32.26
C THR A 343 -10.07 7.49 33.20
N GLY A 344 -8.74 7.39 33.34
CA GLY A 344 -7.90 8.32 34.10
C GLY A 344 -7.40 9.52 33.29
N GLY A 345 -7.63 9.52 31.97
CA GLY A 345 -7.15 10.54 31.04
C GLY A 345 -7.95 11.84 31.11
N SER A 346 -7.32 12.94 30.69
CA SER A 346 -7.94 14.28 30.63
C SER A 346 -8.95 14.46 29.49
N GLY A 347 -9.71 13.41 29.15
CA GLY A 347 -10.67 13.37 28.04
C GLY A 347 -10.04 13.32 26.63
N LYS A 348 -8.72 13.08 26.55
CA LYS A 348 -7.94 13.00 25.30
C LYS A 348 -7.85 11.54 24.83
N ALA A 349 -7.53 11.33 23.56
CA ALA A 349 -7.08 10.02 23.08
C ALA A 349 -5.64 9.83 23.54
N ASP A 350 -5.45 9.07 24.61
CA ASP A 350 -4.17 8.86 25.32
C ASP A 350 -3.76 7.38 25.34
N SER A 351 -4.57 6.51 24.74
CA SER A 351 -4.33 5.08 24.68
C SER A 351 -4.52 4.49 23.28
N ILE A 352 -3.87 3.36 23.05
CA ILE A 352 -4.21 2.42 21.97
C ILE A 352 -4.85 1.20 22.63
N SER A 353 -6.09 0.85 22.25
CA SER A 353 -6.70 -0.41 22.65
C SER A 353 -6.46 -1.46 21.56
N VAL A 354 -5.79 -2.55 21.93
CA VAL A 354 -5.46 -3.70 21.09
C VAL A 354 -6.29 -4.91 21.52
N PHE A 355 -6.81 -5.69 20.57
CA PHE A 355 -7.75 -6.76 20.87
C PHE A 355 -7.68 -7.93 19.86
N GLY A 356 -7.68 -9.16 20.37
CA GLY A 356 -7.76 -10.37 19.56
C GLY A 356 -9.20 -10.69 19.16
N LEU A 357 -9.41 -11.09 17.92
CA LEU A 357 -10.73 -11.42 17.37
C LEU A 357 -10.85 -12.89 16.99
N SER A 358 -12.01 -13.50 17.24
CA SER A 358 -12.34 -14.83 16.71
C SER A 358 -12.65 -14.75 15.21
N SER A 359 -12.74 -15.90 14.54
CA SER A 359 -13.28 -16.01 13.17
C SER A 359 -14.73 -15.52 13.02
N GLY A 360 -15.44 -15.30 14.14
CA GLY A 360 -16.74 -14.63 14.16
C GLY A 360 -16.68 -13.12 14.39
N GLY A 361 -15.51 -12.48 14.53
CA GLY A 361 -15.43 -11.06 14.88
C GLY A 361 -15.76 -10.73 16.34
N THR A 362 -15.91 -11.74 17.21
CA THR A 362 -16.07 -11.54 18.65
C THR A 362 -14.71 -11.24 19.28
N VAL A 363 -14.65 -10.27 20.20
CA VAL A 363 -13.45 -9.99 21.00
C VAL A 363 -13.15 -11.18 21.92
N VAL A 364 -11.97 -11.77 21.79
CA VAL A 364 -11.49 -12.91 22.60
C VAL A 364 -10.67 -12.41 23.79
N ALA A 365 -9.81 -11.43 23.56
CA ALA A 365 -8.98 -10.77 24.56
C ALA A 365 -8.77 -9.31 24.15
N ALA A 366 -8.53 -8.42 25.11
CA ALA A 366 -8.25 -7.02 24.84
C ALA A 366 -7.35 -6.42 25.92
N ARG A 367 -6.58 -5.39 25.54
CA ARG A 367 -5.66 -4.66 26.39
C ARG A 367 -5.61 -3.20 25.95
N THR A 368 -5.44 -2.28 26.89
CA THR A 368 -5.28 -0.85 26.62
C THR A 368 -3.87 -0.42 26.99
N LEU A 369 -3.19 0.25 26.07
CA LEU A 369 -1.82 0.73 26.17
C LEU A 369 -1.88 2.25 26.29
N THR A 370 -1.77 2.78 27.50
CA THR A 370 -1.73 4.23 27.75
C THR A 370 -0.31 4.76 27.63
N ILE A 371 -0.13 5.90 26.97
CA ILE A 371 1.19 6.53 26.82
C ILE A 371 1.76 7.01 28.16
N PRO A 372 3.08 6.89 28.37
CA PRO A 372 3.76 7.49 29.51
C PRO A 372 3.84 9.01 29.38
N ALA A 373 4.25 9.70 30.44
CA ALA A 373 4.43 11.16 30.44
C ALA A 373 5.56 11.64 29.51
N THR A 374 6.52 10.77 29.17
CA THR A 374 7.64 11.01 28.26
C THR A 374 7.95 9.72 27.51
N ILE A 375 8.24 9.81 26.21
CA ILE A 375 8.69 8.67 25.40
C ILE A 375 10.11 9.00 24.93
N ALA A 376 11.06 8.08 25.12
CA ALA A 376 12.42 8.24 24.63
C ALA A 376 12.57 7.59 23.25
N ASP A 377 13.46 8.14 22.43
CA ASP A 377 14.03 7.44 21.30
C ASP A 377 15.30 6.71 21.78
N THR A 378 15.24 5.38 21.82
CA THR A 378 16.36 4.55 22.31
C THR A 378 17.55 4.52 21.35
N CYS A 379 17.36 4.91 20.09
CA CYS A 379 18.44 5.03 19.09
C CYS A 379 19.13 6.40 19.21
N ASP A 380 18.34 7.48 19.28
CA ASP A 380 18.84 8.84 19.00
C ASP A 380 18.95 9.74 20.25
N ALA A 381 18.77 9.16 21.45
CA ALA A 381 18.79 9.85 22.76
C ALA A 381 17.79 11.02 22.92
N PHE A 382 16.88 11.19 21.98
CA PHE A 382 15.83 12.19 21.99
C PHE A 382 14.71 11.84 22.97
N GLY A 383 14.07 12.84 23.59
CA GLY A 383 12.97 12.66 24.54
C GLY A 383 11.73 13.44 24.15
N TRP A 384 10.68 12.75 23.69
CA TRP A 384 9.44 13.38 23.24
C TRP A 384 8.64 14.01 24.39
N PRO A 385 8.42 15.34 24.40
CA PRO A 385 7.71 16.03 25.46
C PRO A 385 6.20 15.98 25.20
N MET A 386 5.49 15.08 25.87
CA MET A 386 4.03 14.94 25.76
C MET A 386 3.30 16.29 25.89
N SER A 387 3.63 17.08 26.91
CA SER A 387 3.04 18.41 27.16
C SER A 387 1.50 18.44 27.16
N GLY A 388 0.87 17.34 27.60
CA GLY A 388 -0.59 17.16 27.53
C GLY A 388 -1.13 16.81 26.14
N GLY A 389 -0.29 16.29 25.25
CA GLY A 389 -0.65 15.81 23.92
C GLY A 389 -1.49 14.54 23.93
N GLY A 390 -1.66 13.94 22.76
CA GLY A 390 -2.37 12.67 22.61
C GLY A 390 -2.41 12.21 21.17
N PHE A 391 -2.87 10.98 20.97
CA PHE A 391 -3.01 10.39 19.66
C PHE A 391 -4.02 11.14 18.79
N ARG A 392 -3.75 11.16 17.48
CA ARG A 392 -4.48 11.90 16.44
C ARG A 392 -4.52 11.10 15.13
N GLY A 393 -4.81 11.77 14.01
CA GLY A 393 -5.06 11.11 12.73
C GLY A 393 -6.49 10.62 12.53
N TYR A 394 -7.46 11.09 13.32
CA TYR A 394 -8.89 10.75 13.17
C TYR A 394 -9.80 11.97 12.95
N ASP A 395 -9.25 13.18 12.95
CA ASP A 395 -10.01 14.42 12.86
C ASP A 395 -10.50 14.69 11.43
N SER A 396 -11.45 15.63 11.29
CA SER A 396 -12.03 16.05 10.01
C SER A 396 -12.60 14.89 9.17
N GLN A 397 -12.56 14.97 7.83
CA GLN A 397 -13.12 13.98 6.90
C GLN A 397 -12.54 12.55 7.03
N THR A 398 -11.39 12.39 7.69
CA THR A 398 -10.59 11.15 7.68
C THR A 398 -11.32 9.95 8.24
N THR A 399 -12.10 10.11 9.31
CA THR A 399 -12.89 9.02 9.88
C THR A 399 -13.98 8.49 8.92
N PHE A 400 -14.45 9.32 7.97
CA PHE A 400 -15.53 8.99 7.05
C PHE A 400 -15.08 8.61 5.64
N ARG A 401 -13.95 9.18 5.18
CA ARG A 401 -13.44 9.09 3.80
C ARG A 401 -11.94 8.82 3.69
N GLY A 402 -11.20 8.86 4.80
CA GLY A 402 -9.81 8.46 4.88
C GLY A 402 -9.65 6.94 4.83
N GLY A 403 -8.43 6.47 5.06
CA GLY A 403 -8.14 5.05 5.10
C GLY A 403 -8.33 4.47 6.50
N VAL A 404 -8.30 3.14 6.55
CA VAL A 404 -8.48 2.40 7.80
C VAL A 404 -7.21 2.42 8.62
N GLY A 405 -7.34 2.92 9.84
CA GLY A 405 -6.41 2.64 10.92
C GLY A 405 -5.46 3.78 11.24
N PRO A 406 -5.86 4.71 12.12
CA PRO A 406 -4.93 5.67 12.76
C PRO A 406 -4.03 5.03 13.82
N ALA A 407 -4.27 3.76 14.17
CA ALA A 407 -3.42 2.94 15.02
C ALA A 407 -3.05 1.63 14.30
N ALA A 408 -1.77 1.32 14.24
CA ALA A 408 -1.26 0.04 13.73
C ALA A 408 -1.11 -0.98 14.85
N VAL A 409 -1.22 -2.27 14.50
CA VAL A 409 -0.95 -3.40 15.40
C VAL A 409 -0.27 -4.54 14.64
N GLY A 410 0.69 -5.18 15.29
CA GLY A 410 1.50 -6.24 14.70
C GLY A 410 2.22 -7.05 15.77
N ARG A 411 3.26 -7.76 15.37
CA ARG A 411 4.19 -8.47 16.26
C ARG A 411 5.61 -8.30 15.73
N ASP A 412 6.60 -8.44 16.62
CA ASP A 412 7.99 -8.60 16.18
C ASP A 412 8.33 -10.07 15.88
N ALA A 413 9.53 -10.31 15.34
CA ALA A 413 10.08 -11.65 15.09
C ALA A 413 10.22 -12.52 16.37
N LEU A 414 10.19 -11.92 17.56
CA LEU A 414 10.24 -12.61 18.86
C LEU A 414 8.84 -12.92 19.43
N GLY A 415 7.77 -12.58 18.69
CA GLY A 415 6.38 -12.84 19.07
C GLY A 415 5.79 -11.84 20.08
N MET A 416 6.48 -10.74 20.38
CA MET A 416 5.95 -9.68 21.24
C MET A 416 4.89 -8.87 20.50
N GLY A 417 3.85 -8.43 21.20
CA GLY A 417 2.81 -7.57 20.62
C GLY A 417 3.35 -6.16 20.38
N LEU A 418 3.09 -5.62 19.18
CA LEU A 418 3.43 -4.25 18.80
C LEU A 418 2.16 -3.42 18.54
N ALA A 419 2.18 -2.15 18.93
CA ALA A 419 1.15 -1.17 18.59
C ALA A 419 1.79 0.20 18.32
N ALA A 420 1.29 0.97 17.35
CA ALA A 420 1.82 2.31 17.05
C ALA A 420 0.73 3.28 16.60
N ALA A 421 0.90 4.57 16.88
CA ALA A 421 0.02 5.63 16.40
C ALA A 421 0.71 7.01 16.38
N VAL A 422 0.16 7.95 15.61
CA VAL A 422 0.68 9.33 15.57
C VAL A 422 0.19 10.12 16.78
N LEU A 423 1.15 10.72 17.46
CA LEU A 423 1.02 11.52 18.66
C LEU A 423 1.31 12.99 18.33
N TYR A 424 0.39 13.90 18.65
CA TYR A 424 0.60 15.34 18.50
C TYR A 424 0.97 15.97 19.84
N GLN A 425 1.89 16.94 19.80
CA GLN A 425 2.34 17.69 20.97
C GLN A 425 1.19 18.56 21.54
N GLY A 426 1.07 18.61 22.87
CA GLY A 426 -0.14 19.13 23.54
C GLY A 426 -0.32 20.63 23.67
N ALA A 427 0.74 21.44 23.47
CA ALA A 427 0.65 22.90 23.46
C ALA A 427 0.02 23.42 22.15
N THR A 428 0.01 22.62 21.08
CA THR A 428 -0.58 22.95 19.78
C THR A 428 -1.71 21.97 19.45
N PRO A 429 -2.91 22.11 20.05
CA PRO A 429 -4.04 21.18 19.90
C PRO A 429 -4.81 21.36 18.57
N ASN A 430 -4.07 21.40 17.45
CA ASN A 430 -4.57 21.58 16.08
C ASN A 430 -4.54 20.22 15.33
N PRO A 431 -5.57 19.84 14.55
CA PRO A 431 -5.48 18.71 13.63
C PRO A 431 -4.38 18.85 12.55
N ALA A 432 -3.98 20.07 12.20
CA ALA A 432 -2.81 20.37 11.37
C ALA A 432 -1.55 20.72 12.19
N ASN A 433 -1.25 19.98 13.27
CA ASN A 433 -0.06 20.22 14.10
C ASN A 433 1.22 19.60 13.46
N PRO A 434 2.25 20.39 13.10
CA PRO A 434 3.51 19.88 12.57
C PRO A 434 4.43 19.24 13.63
N TYR A 435 4.19 19.49 14.91
CA TYR A 435 4.93 18.90 16.04
C TYR A 435 4.31 17.55 16.41
N ASN A 436 4.77 16.49 15.74
CA ASN A 436 4.22 15.14 15.83
C ASN A 436 5.30 14.03 15.87
N ALA A 437 4.92 12.85 16.36
CA ALA A 437 5.75 11.66 16.42
C ALA A 437 4.93 10.38 16.23
N ILE A 438 5.56 9.30 15.76
CA ILE A 438 5.02 7.94 15.82
C ILE A 438 5.51 7.31 17.12
N ALA A 439 4.60 7.15 18.08
CA ALA A 439 4.89 6.42 19.31
C ALA A 439 4.58 4.94 19.09
N ALA A 440 5.57 4.07 19.32
CA ALA A 440 5.44 2.63 19.25
C ALA A 440 5.53 2.00 20.65
N ALA A 441 4.68 1.01 20.92
CA ALA A 441 4.63 0.23 22.14
C ALA A 441 4.91 -1.25 21.86
N ARG A 442 5.70 -1.88 22.74
CA ARG A 442 5.98 -3.32 22.74
C ARG A 442 5.56 -3.91 24.07
N PHE A 443 4.89 -5.06 24.05
CA PHE A 443 4.41 -5.75 25.25
C PHE A 443 4.44 -7.27 25.07
N ASP A 444 4.64 -8.00 26.18
CA ASP A 444 4.45 -9.45 26.22
C ASP A 444 2.94 -9.73 26.21
N PRO A 445 2.39 -10.41 25.19
CA PRO A 445 0.96 -10.69 25.08
C PRO A 445 0.53 -11.92 25.89
N THR A 446 1.47 -12.75 26.34
CA THR A 446 1.18 -13.91 27.21
C THR A 446 0.90 -13.50 28.65
N ASN A 447 1.41 -12.32 29.06
CA ASN A 447 1.15 -11.70 30.34
C ASN A 447 0.31 -10.41 30.17
N PRO A 448 -1.01 -10.44 30.43
CA PRO A 448 -1.88 -9.27 30.32
C PRO A 448 -1.45 -8.06 31.17
N ASN A 449 -0.66 -8.29 32.23
CA ASN A 449 -0.15 -7.28 33.16
C ASN A 449 1.32 -6.90 32.90
N SER A 450 1.95 -7.37 31.81
CA SER A 450 3.32 -6.96 31.46
C SER A 450 3.40 -5.44 31.29
N THR A 451 4.48 -4.80 31.73
CA THR A 451 4.66 -3.36 31.47
C THR A 451 4.98 -3.16 29.99
N ALA A 452 4.26 -2.26 29.32
CA ALA A 452 4.55 -1.92 27.93
C ALA A 452 5.79 -1.01 27.89
N VAL A 453 6.75 -1.35 27.03
CA VAL A 453 7.89 -0.49 26.69
C VAL A 453 7.47 0.42 25.54
N TRP A 454 7.88 1.68 25.56
CA TRP A 454 7.55 2.68 24.54
C TRP A 454 8.81 3.27 23.93
N THR A 455 8.78 3.53 22.62
CA THR A 455 9.85 4.23 21.89
C THR A 455 9.24 5.21 20.88
N ALA A 456 9.98 6.28 20.56
CA ALA A 456 9.63 7.19 19.48
C ALA A 456 10.20 6.62 18.16
N ALA A 457 9.37 5.96 17.36
CA ALA A 457 9.82 5.33 16.12
C ALA A 457 10.23 6.36 15.07
N ALA A 458 9.51 7.49 15.04
CA ALA A 458 9.78 8.66 14.22
C ALA A 458 9.29 9.92 14.96
N TRP A 459 9.94 11.07 14.78
CA TRP A 459 9.55 12.33 15.42
C TRP A 459 9.98 13.55 14.59
N VAL A 460 9.23 14.65 14.73
CA VAL A 460 9.50 15.96 14.13
C VAL A 460 9.30 17.03 15.21
N ASP A 461 10.35 17.78 15.52
CA ASP A 461 10.30 18.94 16.40
C ASP A 461 10.25 20.24 15.60
N SER A 462 9.03 20.68 15.28
CA SER A 462 8.80 21.94 14.56
C SER A 462 9.20 23.21 15.33
N ALA A 463 9.47 23.12 16.63
CA ALA A 463 9.91 24.26 17.44
C ALA A 463 11.44 24.40 17.45
N ALA A 464 12.16 23.27 17.44
CA ALA A 464 13.60 23.20 17.26
C ALA A 464 14.05 23.31 15.79
N LEU A 465 13.12 23.09 14.84
CA LEU A 465 13.42 22.82 13.42
C LEU A 465 14.36 21.61 13.31
N ASP A 466 13.91 20.51 13.92
CA ASP A 466 14.64 19.26 14.02
C ASP A 466 13.71 18.05 13.84
N GLY A 467 14.27 16.86 13.73
CA GLY A 467 13.52 15.63 13.48
C GLY A 467 14.43 14.42 13.43
N LYS A 468 13.83 13.23 13.44
CA LYS A 468 14.58 11.98 13.43
C LYS A 468 15.50 11.86 12.21
N ASP A 469 16.74 11.44 12.44
CA ASP A 469 17.72 11.19 11.39
C ASP A 469 17.25 10.11 10.40
N ILE A 470 17.54 10.34 9.12
CA ILE A 470 17.30 9.41 8.02
C ILE A 470 18.66 8.87 7.60
N LEU A 471 18.80 7.55 7.55
CA LEU A 471 20.08 6.91 7.24
C LEU A 471 20.10 6.38 5.80
N GLY A 472 21.29 6.21 5.25
CA GLY A 472 21.52 5.63 3.94
C GLY A 472 22.99 5.56 3.59
N ASP A 473 23.29 4.77 2.56
CA ASP A 473 24.64 4.45 2.04
C ASP A 473 25.17 5.58 1.14
N TYR A 474 25.19 6.81 1.67
CA TYR A 474 25.63 8.03 0.98
C TYR A 474 26.87 8.67 1.66
N GLY A 475 27.63 7.87 2.41
CA GLY A 475 28.95 8.23 2.90
C GLY A 475 29.00 9.41 3.89
N SER A 476 30.18 9.99 4.04
CA SER A 476 30.55 10.79 5.21
C SER A 476 29.90 12.19 5.27
N ASP A 477 29.44 12.72 4.14
CA ASP A 477 28.62 13.92 4.09
C ASP A 477 27.11 13.63 4.03
N GLY A 478 26.70 12.40 3.67
CA GLY A 478 25.32 11.94 3.56
C GLY A 478 24.60 12.46 2.31
N ALA A 479 25.30 13.01 1.33
CA ALA A 479 24.74 13.53 0.10
C ALA A 479 25.12 12.64 -1.10
N PRO A 480 24.14 12.09 -1.84
CA PRO A 480 24.44 11.14 -2.90
C PRO A 480 25.17 11.81 -4.07
N GLY A 481 26.15 11.09 -4.62
CA GLY A 481 27.02 11.48 -5.73
C GLY A 481 28.25 12.31 -5.32
N SER A 482 28.67 12.27 -4.06
CA SER A 482 29.84 13.03 -3.55
C SER A 482 31.15 12.30 -3.81
N GLY A 483 31.14 10.97 -3.84
CA GLY A 483 32.30 10.10 -4.02
C GLY A 483 33.22 10.05 -2.80
N ASP A 484 32.67 10.25 -1.59
CA ASP A 484 33.41 10.25 -0.34
C ASP A 484 33.48 8.86 0.32
N ALA A 485 33.92 8.78 1.59
CA ALA A 485 34.14 7.50 2.25
C ALA A 485 32.82 6.94 2.82
N GLY A 486 32.52 5.69 2.48
CA GLY A 486 31.28 4.98 2.84
C GLY A 486 30.34 4.84 1.66
N GLU A 487 30.21 5.87 0.82
CA GLU A 487 29.20 5.91 -0.25
C GLU A 487 29.25 4.71 -1.22
N GLY A 488 28.15 3.97 -1.26
CA GLY A 488 27.91 2.86 -2.18
C GLY A 488 28.67 1.59 -1.81
N ASP A 489 29.09 1.42 -0.55
CA ASP A 489 29.78 0.21 -0.08
C ASP A 489 28.81 -0.95 0.23
N GLY A 490 27.50 -0.67 0.26
CA GLY A 490 26.42 -1.62 0.51
C GLY A 490 26.06 -1.78 1.99
N VAL A 491 26.66 -1.02 2.90
CA VAL A 491 26.50 -1.21 4.35
C VAL A 491 26.34 0.13 5.08
N VAL A 492 25.10 0.52 5.42
CA VAL A 492 24.84 1.71 6.26
C VAL A 492 25.50 1.56 7.64
N ASN A 493 26.60 2.27 7.86
CA ASN A 493 27.47 2.09 9.02
C ASN A 493 27.97 3.44 9.62
N GLY A 494 29.06 3.40 10.40
CA GLY A 494 29.64 4.60 11.04
C GLY A 494 30.48 5.48 10.10
N LEU A 495 30.65 5.07 8.84
CA LEU A 495 31.18 5.90 7.76
C LEU A 495 30.10 6.80 7.14
N ASP A 496 28.82 6.43 7.26
CA ASP A 496 27.69 7.18 6.74
C ASP A 496 27.19 8.24 7.72
N ALA A 497 27.13 9.48 7.26
CA ALA A 497 26.36 10.51 7.94
C ALA A 497 24.86 10.36 7.58
N PRO A 498 23.94 10.80 8.46
CA PRO A 498 22.51 10.86 8.12
C PRO A 498 22.29 11.61 6.80
N ILE A 499 21.50 11.02 5.91
CA ILE A 499 21.18 11.58 4.58
C ILE A 499 20.19 12.74 4.65
N GLY A 500 19.78 13.11 5.86
CA GLY A 500 18.80 14.13 6.17
C GLY A 500 18.12 13.81 7.49
N ARG A 501 17.06 14.57 7.79
CA ARG A 501 16.17 14.34 8.92
C ARG A 501 14.71 14.48 8.50
N LEU A 502 13.80 13.95 9.29
CA LEU A 502 12.40 14.37 9.21
C LEU A 502 12.28 15.88 9.48
N ALA A 503 11.28 16.52 8.88
CA ALA A 503 11.09 17.96 8.91
C ALA A 503 9.63 18.32 9.15
N ALA A 504 9.41 19.51 9.71
CA ALA A 504 8.06 20.06 9.83
C ALA A 504 7.49 20.37 8.44
N LEU A 505 6.20 20.09 8.23
CA LEU A 505 5.58 20.35 6.92
C LEU A 505 5.66 21.84 6.52
N THR A 506 5.72 22.74 7.51
CA THR A 506 5.97 24.17 7.36
C THR A 506 7.36 24.56 6.85
N GLU A 507 8.34 23.65 6.88
CA GLU A 507 9.65 23.83 6.24
C GLU A 507 9.58 23.56 4.72
N THR A 508 8.54 22.86 4.23
CA THR A 508 8.33 22.57 2.80
C THR A 508 7.65 23.72 2.05
N SER A 509 7.82 23.76 0.73
CA SER A 509 7.15 24.74 -0.13
C SER A 509 5.65 24.45 -0.40
N LEU A 510 5.07 23.42 0.22
CA LEU A 510 3.68 23.00 -0.02
C LEU A 510 2.64 23.93 0.63
N GLY A 511 3.03 24.77 1.58
CA GLY A 511 2.16 25.77 2.20
C GLY A 511 1.16 25.24 3.25
N TYR A 512 1.27 23.96 3.61
CA TYR A 512 0.44 23.34 4.66
C TYR A 512 1.07 23.49 6.05
N ALA A 513 0.24 23.62 7.08
CA ALA A 513 0.69 23.76 8.47
C ALA A 513 1.12 22.43 9.11
N GLY A 514 0.56 21.30 8.66
CA GLY A 514 0.79 19.97 9.22
C GLY A 514 -0.42 19.05 8.99
N PRO A 515 -0.36 17.79 9.45
CA PRO A 515 0.77 17.17 10.14
C PRO A 515 1.94 16.82 9.22
N SER A 516 3.08 16.54 9.84
CA SER A 516 4.37 16.25 9.18
C SER A 516 4.58 14.75 8.92
N MET A 517 3.66 13.90 9.37
CA MET A 517 3.67 12.44 9.16
C MET A 517 2.27 11.84 9.16
N SER A 518 2.09 10.79 8.36
CA SER A 518 0.84 10.01 8.24
C SER A 518 0.68 9.02 9.39
N SER A 519 -0.48 8.34 9.43
CA SER A 519 -0.67 7.17 10.27
C SER A 519 0.39 6.09 9.98
N PRO A 520 0.88 5.35 10.99
CA PRO A 520 1.80 4.23 10.79
C PRO A 520 1.08 3.00 10.23
N ALA A 521 1.84 2.11 9.60
CA ALA A 521 1.42 0.77 9.23
C ALA A 521 2.54 -0.24 9.52
N PHE A 522 2.24 -1.41 10.09
CA PHE A 522 3.23 -2.46 10.35
C PHE A 522 3.30 -3.47 9.21
N ASP A 523 4.53 -3.91 8.88
CA ASP A 523 4.76 -5.17 8.16
C ASP A 523 4.86 -6.37 9.12
N ALA A 524 5.22 -7.55 8.60
CA ALA A 524 5.29 -8.78 9.39
C ALA A 524 6.53 -8.91 10.29
N GLY A 525 7.58 -8.11 10.03
CA GLY A 525 8.77 -8.03 10.89
C GLY A 525 8.59 -7.05 12.05
N GLY A 526 7.58 -6.19 11.97
CA GLY A 526 7.33 -5.12 12.94
C GLY A 526 7.95 -3.78 12.51
N ASN A 527 8.40 -3.63 11.27
CA ASN A 527 8.84 -2.35 10.73
C ASN A 527 7.63 -1.43 10.47
N ILE A 528 7.82 -0.12 10.56
CA ILE A 528 6.74 0.86 10.40
C ILE A 528 6.89 1.63 9.09
N TYR A 529 5.86 1.62 8.25
CA TYR A 529 5.79 2.41 7.02
C TYR A 529 4.91 3.63 7.23
N PHE A 530 5.34 4.76 6.71
CA PHE A 530 4.62 6.04 6.82
C PHE A 530 5.08 7.02 5.72
N ILE A 531 4.27 8.05 5.47
CA ILE A 531 4.65 9.23 4.68
C ILE A 531 5.05 10.33 5.65
N ALA A 532 6.10 11.09 5.35
CA ALA A 532 6.48 12.28 6.12
C ALA A 532 7.11 13.37 5.26
N SER A 533 7.17 14.58 5.80
CA SER A 533 8.05 15.64 5.30
C SER A 533 9.48 15.44 5.82
N ALA A 534 10.47 15.72 4.98
CA ALA A 534 11.89 15.56 5.30
C ALA A 534 12.74 16.69 4.72
N SER A 535 13.87 16.93 5.38
CA SER A 535 14.99 17.76 4.95
C SER A 535 16.11 16.83 4.51
N LEU A 536 16.20 16.54 3.22
CA LEU A 536 17.18 15.60 2.64
C LEU A 536 18.40 16.35 2.13
N LYS A 537 19.59 15.81 2.35
CA LYS A 537 20.83 16.34 1.81
C LYS A 537 20.92 16.03 0.32
N ARG A 538 21.34 17.01 -0.47
CA ARG A 538 21.60 16.86 -1.90
C ARG A 538 22.85 17.61 -2.32
N TRP A 539 23.72 16.96 -3.09
CA TRP A 539 24.84 17.64 -3.72
C TRP A 539 24.32 18.60 -4.81
N THR A 540 24.59 19.90 -4.67
CA THR A 540 24.22 20.92 -5.66
C THR A 540 25.42 21.78 -6.02
N GLY A 541 25.99 21.54 -7.20
CA GLY A 541 27.20 22.21 -7.66
C GLY A 541 28.44 21.70 -6.94
N ALA A 542 28.83 22.35 -5.84
CA ALA A 542 30.01 22.02 -5.04
C ALA A 542 29.75 22.13 -3.52
N ALA A 543 28.48 21.99 -3.12
CA ALA A 543 28.06 22.03 -1.73
C ALA A 543 26.86 21.11 -1.49
N VAL A 544 26.81 20.52 -0.29
CA VAL A 544 25.60 19.89 0.24
C VAL A 544 24.60 20.96 0.62
N VAL A 545 23.36 20.81 0.15
CA VAL A 545 22.22 21.65 0.54
C VAL A 545 21.07 20.77 1.04
N ASN A 546 20.21 21.35 1.88
CA ASN A 546 18.98 20.69 2.31
C ASN A 546 17.85 20.95 1.30
N ASP A 547 17.16 19.88 0.93
CA ASP A 547 16.07 19.80 -0.04
C ASP A 547 14.82 19.33 0.73
N PHE A 548 13.75 20.13 0.74
CA PHE A 548 12.58 19.90 1.59
C PHE A 548 11.42 19.31 0.80
N ASP A 549 11.08 18.05 1.09
CA ASP A 549 10.17 17.25 0.26
C ASP A 549 9.30 16.27 1.08
N LEU A 550 8.39 15.58 0.40
CA LEU A 550 7.66 14.43 0.97
C LEU A 550 8.31 13.11 0.54
N GLY A 551 8.46 12.19 1.51
CA GLY A 551 9.01 10.85 1.31
C GLY A 551 8.10 9.75 1.84
N VAL A 552 8.31 8.53 1.32
CA VAL A 552 7.82 7.28 1.92
C VAL A 552 8.97 6.66 2.69
N PHE A 553 8.74 6.35 3.96
CA PHE A 553 9.76 5.89 4.89
C PHE A 553 9.45 4.50 5.41
N ARG A 554 10.51 3.74 5.69
CA ARG A 554 10.48 2.50 6.49
C ARG A 554 11.29 2.76 7.76
N ALA A 555 10.65 2.69 8.91
CA ALA A 555 11.33 2.62 10.20
C ALA A 555 11.65 1.15 10.48
N VAL A 556 12.91 0.76 10.37
CA VAL A 556 13.39 -0.62 10.58
C VAL A 556 13.57 -0.86 12.07
N LEU A 557 12.99 -1.95 12.59
CA LEU A 557 13.01 -2.32 14.01
C LEU A 557 14.34 -2.98 14.40
N ASP A 558 15.00 -2.50 15.45
CA ASP A 558 15.95 -3.30 16.23
C ASP A 558 15.21 -4.04 17.37
N PRO A 559 15.03 -5.37 17.29
CA PRO A 559 14.29 -6.14 18.29
C PRO A 559 15.05 -6.30 19.62
N ALA A 560 16.36 -6.07 19.65
CA ALA A 560 17.19 -6.20 20.86
C ALA A 560 17.10 -4.94 21.74
N THR A 561 17.18 -3.76 21.13
CA THR A 561 17.10 -2.47 21.86
C THR A 561 15.70 -1.86 21.91
N PHE A 562 14.79 -2.33 21.05
CA PHE A 562 13.48 -1.70 20.80
C PHE A 562 13.61 -0.20 20.49
N CYS A 563 14.41 0.11 19.47
CA CYS A 563 14.31 1.38 18.74
C CYS A 563 14.18 1.11 17.24
N TYR A 564 13.97 2.19 16.50
CA TYR A 564 13.79 2.15 15.06
C TYR A 564 14.80 3.10 14.41
N LYS A 565 15.29 2.74 13.22
CA LYS A 565 16.10 3.63 12.37
C LYS A 565 15.39 3.86 11.04
N LEU A 566 15.52 5.04 10.45
CA LEU A 566 14.77 5.40 9.26
C LEU A 566 15.55 5.11 7.97
N GLU A 567 14.86 4.47 7.03
CA GLU A 567 15.21 4.35 5.63
C GLU A 567 14.22 5.17 4.79
N LEU A 568 14.71 5.90 3.80
CA LEU A 568 13.90 6.52 2.75
C LEU A 568 13.71 5.49 1.63
N LEU A 569 12.46 5.15 1.30
CA LEU A 569 12.18 4.26 0.16
C LEU A 569 12.24 5.05 -1.15
N PHE A 570 11.48 6.15 -1.23
CA PHE A 570 11.53 7.12 -2.33
C PHE A 570 10.84 8.42 -1.91
N ARG A 571 11.00 9.47 -2.72
CA ARG A 571 10.39 10.79 -2.50
C ARG A 571 9.63 11.32 -3.73
N VAL A 572 8.90 12.42 -3.53
CA VAL A 572 8.46 13.28 -4.65
C VAL A 572 9.67 13.67 -5.49
N GLY A 573 9.50 13.72 -6.81
CA GLY A 573 10.59 13.89 -7.77
C GLY A 573 11.25 12.59 -8.23
N GLN A 574 11.09 11.47 -7.49
CA GLN A 574 11.61 10.17 -7.92
C GLN A 574 11.01 9.78 -9.27
N THR A 575 11.88 9.35 -10.18
CA THR A 575 11.53 8.90 -11.52
C THR A 575 11.76 7.40 -11.63
N PHE A 576 10.78 6.71 -12.20
CA PHE A 576 10.79 5.26 -12.41
C PHE A 576 10.59 4.95 -13.89
N ALA A 577 11.18 3.85 -14.37
CA ALA A 577 10.86 3.34 -15.70
C ALA A 577 9.46 2.71 -15.69
N GLY A 578 8.53 3.26 -16.47
CA GLY A 578 7.28 2.58 -16.79
C GLY A 578 7.57 1.39 -17.68
N GLN A 579 7.75 0.23 -17.04
CA GLN A 579 8.07 -1.04 -17.67
C GLN A 579 7.11 -1.36 -18.82
N ASN A 580 5.83 -1.00 -18.64
CA ASN A 580 4.73 -1.39 -19.48
C ASN A 580 4.45 -0.37 -20.58
N SER A 581 4.47 0.92 -20.23
CA SER A 581 4.30 2.02 -21.19
C SER A 581 5.56 2.24 -22.03
N ALA A 582 6.71 1.70 -21.63
CA ALA A 582 8.03 2.08 -22.11
C ALA A 582 8.23 3.62 -22.06
N ARG A 583 7.73 4.25 -20.99
CA ARG A 583 7.89 5.68 -20.69
C ARG A 583 8.25 5.85 -19.23
N ASN A 584 9.19 6.74 -18.94
CA ASN A 584 9.50 7.06 -17.56
C ASN A 584 8.32 7.84 -16.95
N TYR A 585 8.01 7.58 -15.68
CA TYR A 585 7.06 8.36 -14.91
C TYR A 585 7.73 8.93 -13.66
N ARG A 586 7.40 10.18 -13.33
CA ARG A 586 7.85 10.86 -12.11
C ARG A 586 6.72 10.91 -11.11
N VAL A 587 6.99 10.59 -9.85
CA VAL A 587 6.09 10.86 -8.73
C VAL A 587 6.11 12.37 -8.48
N THR A 588 5.02 13.07 -8.80
CA THR A 588 4.89 14.52 -8.65
C THR A 588 4.04 14.94 -7.46
N GLY A 589 3.39 13.99 -6.79
CA GLY A 589 2.66 14.25 -5.55
C GLY A 589 2.46 13.00 -4.69
N ILE A 590 2.70 13.17 -3.39
CA ILE A 590 2.34 12.22 -2.34
C ILE A 590 1.41 12.99 -1.40
N ASN A 591 0.28 12.40 -1.02
CA ASN A 591 -0.68 13.06 -0.15
C ASN A 591 -0.31 12.82 1.32
N LEU A 592 -0.14 13.89 2.10
CA LEU A 592 0.17 13.83 3.53
C LEU A 592 -0.86 14.60 4.35
N ALA A 593 -0.98 15.90 4.09
CA ALA A 593 -1.93 16.80 4.73
C ALA A 593 -2.86 17.43 3.70
N ASP A 594 -3.93 18.06 4.18
CA ASP A 594 -4.74 19.00 3.44
C ASP A 594 -4.78 20.36 4.17
N SER A 595 -5.81 21.18 3.93
CA SER A 595 -5.91 22.52 4.50
C SER A 595 -6.06 22.58 6.03
N ASP A 596 -6.54 21.51 6.67
CA ASP A 596 -6.81 21.51 8.11
C ASP A 596 -6.38 20.25 8.88
N SER A 597 -6.05 19.15 8.21
CA SER A 597 -5.77 17.87 8.86
C SER A 597 -4.89 16.94 8.03
N VAL A 598 -4.70 15.70 8.48
CA VAL A 598 -4.09 14.64 7.66
C VAL A 598 -5.00 14.33 6.46
N SER A 599 -4.43 14.19 5.27
CA SER A 599 -5.20 13.95 4.06
C SER A 599 -5.93 12.60 4.11
N SER A 600 -7.15 12.53 3.60
CA SER A 600 -7.84 11.25 3.36
C SER A 600 -7.04 10.32 2.44
N ALA A 601 -6.20 10.86 1.55
CA ALA A 601 -5.36 10.13 0.62
C ALA A 601 -3.96 9.77 1.18
N ALA A 602 -3.69 10.07 2.46
CA ALA A 602 -2.45 9.67 3.13
C ALA A 602 -2.34 8.14 3.31
N LEU A 603 -1.20 7.68 3.84
CA LEU A 603 -0.97 6.29 4.23
C LEU A 603 -1.65 6.00 5.59
N TRP A 604 -2.30 4.83 5.66
CA TRP A 604 -3.04 4.33 6.83
C TRP A 604 -2.58 2.93 7.20
N SER A 605 -2.93 2.43 8.39
CA SER A 605 -2.49 1.07 8.77
C SER A 605 -2.99 -0.03 7.83
N GLY A 606 -4.14 0.16 7.16
CA GLY A 606 -4.64 -0.75 6.12
C GLY A 606 -3.94 -0.61 4.75
N SER A 607 -2.99 0.31 4.60
CA SER A 607 -2.21 0.53 3.38
C SER A 607 -1.00 -0.40 3.26
N VAL A 608 -0.67 -1.18 4.30
CA VAL A 608 0.38 -2.22 4.30
C VAL A 608 -0.20 -3.57 4.68
N ALA A 609 0.24 -4.62 3.99
CA ALA A 609 -0.07 -6.00 4.33
C ALA A 609 0.74 -6.45 5.56
N GLY A 610 0.05 -6.77 6.67
CA GLY A 610 0.67 -7.19 7.94
C GLY A 610 1.21 -8.64 7.95
N ASN A 611 1.11 -9.36 6.83
CA ASN A 611 1.76 -10.65 6.59
C ASN A 611 3.02 -10.46 5.72
N ALA A 612 3.97 -11.39 5.85
CA ALA A 612 5.19 -11.36 5.04
C ALA A 612 4.87 -11.67 3.58
N TRP A 613 5.75 -11.24 2.69
CA TRP A 613 5.68 -11.58 1.28
C TRP A 613 5.63 -13.10 1.09
N ASN A 614 4.71 -13.56 0.23
CA ASN A 614 4.43 -14.98 -0.01
C ASN A 614 4.12 -15.82 1.25
N ASN A 615 3.70 -15.20 2.37
CA ASN A 615 3.53 -15.83 3.68
C ASN A 615 4.79 -16.55 4.22
N VAL A 616 5.99 -16.09 3.85
CA VAL A 616 7.26 -16.55 4.46
C VAL A 616 7.21 -16.32 5.97
N ASN A 617 7.85 -17.19 6.76
CA ASN A 617 7.86 -17.03 8.21
C ASN A 617 8.74 -15.84 8.62
N PRO A 618 8.20 -14.73 9.17
CA PRO A 618 9.00 -13.55 9.52
C PRO A 618 10.02 -13.80 10.63
N ALA A 619 9.89 -14.89 11.41
CA ALA A 619 10.91 -15.29 12.39
C ALA A 619 12.21 -15.83 11.75
N LEU A 620 12.23 -16.05 10.43
CA LEU A 620 13.42 -16.42 9.65
C LEU A 620 14.04 -15.24 8.90
N LEU A 621 13.38 -14.07 8.90
CA LEU A 621 13.81 -12.89 8.15
C LEU A 621 14.60 -11.94 9.07
N GLN A 622 15.61 -11.27 8.51
CA GLN A 622 16.24 -10.15 9.20
C GLN A 622 15.29 -8.94 9.21
N PRO A 623 15.33 -8.02 10.19
CA PRO A 623 14.40 -6.89 10.23
C PRO A 623 14.44 -6.00 8.98
N ALA A 624 15.60 -5.82 8.36
CA ALA A 624 15.77 -5.03 7.14
C ALA A 624 15.35 -5.78 5.85
N ASP A 625 15.04 -7.07 5.91
CA ASP A 625 14.70 -7.90 4.74
C ASP A 625 13.42 -7.38 4.04
N PRO A 626 13.42 -7.17 2.71
CA PRO A 626 12.25 -6.71 1.97
C PRO A 626 11.08 -7.71 2.01
N ALA A 627 11.32 -9.00 2.23
CA ALA A 627 10.27 -10.02 2.32
C ALA A 627 9.38 -9.87 3.57
N ASN A 628 9.78 -9.06 4.57
CA ASN A 628 8.86 -8.69 5.67
C ASN A 628 7.62 -7.93 5.15
N LEU A 629 7.76 -7.19 4.04
CA LEU A 629 6.70 -6.42 3.40
C LEU A 629 5.86 -7.30 2.46
N GLY A 630 4.68 -7.74 2.92
CA GLY A 630 3.71 -8.41 2.04
C GLY A 630 3.20 -7.53 0.87
N GLY A 631 3.27 -6.21 1.05
CA GLY A 631 2.96 -5.20 0.05
C GLY A 631 2.54 -3.88 0.69
N LEU A 632 2.86 -2.77 0.03
CA LEU A 632 2.46 -1.41 0.37
C LEU A 632 1.66 -0.84 -0.82
N VAL A 633 0.55 -0.16 -0.53
CA VAL A 633 -0.20 0.62 -1.52
C VAL A 633 -0.37 2.05 -1.06
N LEU A 634 -0.18 3.02 -1.95
CA LEU A 634 -0.39 4.42 -1.64
C LEU A 634 -0.98 5.19 -2.81
N THR A 635 -1.73 6.24 -2.50
CA THR A 635 -2.31 7.15 -3.49
C THR A 635 -1.30 8.24 -3.83
N THR A 636 -0.85 8.29 -5.09
CA THR A 636 0.13 9.25 -5.59
C THR A 636 -0.36 9.93 -6.87
N ARG A 637 0.23 11.08 -7.19
CA ARG A 637 0.19 11.64 -8.54
C ARG A 637 1.49 11.30 -9.26
N VAL A 638 1.36 10.78 -10.48
CA VAL A 638 2.47 10.55 -11.39
C VAL A 638 2.25 11.31 -12.69
N VAL A 639 3.35 11.72 -13.33
CA VAL A 639 3.35 12.27 -14.70
C VAL A 639 4.23 11.38 -15.55
N TYR A 640 3.74 10.97 -16.72
CA TYR A 640 4.53 10.25 -17.72
C TYR A 640 5.18 11.26 -18.67
N ASP A 641 6.49 11.15 -18.85
CA ASP A 641 7.24 11.81 -19.92
C ASP A 641 6.88 11.09 -21.23
N VAL A 642 5.95 11.64 -22.01
CA VAL A 642 5.36 10.94 -23.18
C VAL A 642 6.23 11.08 -24.42
N ASN A 643 6.87 12.25 -24.58
CA ASN A 643 7.70 12.59 -25.73
C ASN A 643 9.19 12.21 -25.56
N GLN A 644 9.61 11.81 -24.36
CA GLN A 644 10.98 11.48 -23.96
C GLN A 644 11.94 12.68 -24.02
N ASP A 645 11.48 13.87 -23.61
CA ASP A 645 12.33 15.07 -23.49
C ASP A 645 12.93 15.27 -22.07
N GLY A 646 12.54 14.43 -21.10
CA GLY A 646 13.01 14.49 -19.71
C GLY A 646 12.30 15.52 -18.83
N LEU A 647 11.32 16.24 -19.39
CA LEU A 647 10.36 17.05 -18.64
C LEU A 647 9.18 16.17 -18.20
N TYR A 648 8.41 16.69 -17.24
CA TYR A 648 7.30 15.98 -16.60
C TYR A 648 6.20 17.00 -16.30
N GLU A 649 5.69 17.63 -17.35
CA GLU A 649 4.82 18.80 -17.27
C GLU A 649 3.35 18.41 -17.40
N ASP A 650 2.62 18.30 -16.29
CA ASP A 650 1.19 17.99 -16.30
C ASP A 650 0.35 19.14 -16.90
N PRO A 651 -0.23 19.03 -18.11
CA PRO A 651 -0.95 20.13 -18.74
C PRO A 651 -2.30 20.46 -18.06
N THR A 652 -2.71 19.69 -17.04
CA THR A 652 -3.94 19.94 -16.26
C THR A 652 -3.70 20.71 -14.96
N GLN A 653 -2.43 20.88 -14.53
CA GLN A 653 -2.12 21.62 -13.31
C GLN A 653 -2.12 23.15 -13.52
N PRO A 654 -2.67 23.95 -12.58
CA PRO A 654 -2.56 25.40 -12.62
C PRO A 654 -1.10 25.87 -12.67
N GLY A 655 -0.77 26.73 -13.63
CA GLY A 655 0.59 27.26 -13.80
C GLY A 655 1.56 26.37 -14.58
N SER A 656 1.14 25.16 -14.98
CA SER A 656 1.92 24.25 -15.81
C SER A 656 1.86 24.59 -17.30
N ASN A 657 2.70 23.95 -18.11
CA ASN A 657 2.68 24.06 -19.57
C ASN A 657 1.46 23.33 -20.17
N ALA A 658 0.38 24.07 -20.44
CA ALA A 658 -0.84 23.54 -21.05
C ALA A 658 -0.65 22.93 -22.47
N ALA A 659 0.49 23.19 -23.13
CA ALA A 659 0.86 22.62 -24.42
C ALA A 659 1.77 21.37 -24.32
N SER A 660 2.13 20.94 -23.10
CA SER A 660 2.78 19.66 -22.86
C SER A 660 1.93 18.50 -23.41
N VAL A 661 2.59 17.42 -23.83
CA VAL A 661 1.95 16.16 -24.23
C VAL A 661 2.02 15.08 -23.16
N ASP A 662 2.62 15.39 -22.01
CA ASP A 662 2.73 14.50 -20.86
C ASP A 662 1.38 14.24 -20.21
N GLU A 663 1.25 13.08 -19.56
CA GLU A 663 -0.02 12.64 -18.98
C GLU A 663 0.09 12.51 -17.46
N GLY A 664 -0.63 13.39 -16.74
CA GLY A 664 -0.67 13.44 -15.28
C GLY A 664 -1.84 12.64 -14.68
N TYR A 665 -1.57 11.49 -14.06
CA TYR A 665 -2.57 10.61 -13.49
C TYR A 665 -2.47 10.53 -11.96
N ASN A 666 -3.62 10.47 -11.27
CA ASN A 666 -3.69 9.92 -9.93
C ASN A 666 -3.74 8.39 -10.00
N VAL A 667 -2.94 7.71 -9.18
CA VAL A 667 -2.76 6.26 -9.21
C VAL A 667 -2.67 5.66 -7.82
N VAL A 668 -3.12 4.41 -7.70
CA VAL A 668 -2.69 3.51 -6.63
C VAL A 668 -1.34 2.95 -7.06
N LEU A 669 -0.27 3.43 -6.43
CA LEU A 669 1.08 2.92 -6.57
C LEU A 669 1.24 1.71 -5.64
N TYR A 670 1.66 0.57 -6.19
CA TYR A 670 2.08 -0.59 -5.40
C TYR A 670 3.58 -0.55 -5.21
N VAL A 671 4.03 -0.95 -4.02
CA VAL A 671 5.44 -1.20 -3.66
C VAL A 671 5.53 -2.56 -2.97
N GLY A 672 6.50 -3.38 -3.33
CA GLY A 672 6.67 -4.70 -2.71
C GLY A 672 8.03 -5.33 -2.99
N ASN A 673 8.27 -6.49 -2.39
CA ASN A 673 9.46 -7.30 -2.63
C ASN A 673 9.56 -7.72 -4.11
N ILE A 674 10.78 -7.64 -4.65
CA ILE A 674 11.15 -8.12 -6.00
C ILE A 674 12.27 -9.17 -5.98
N THR A 675 12.84 -9.46 -4.82
CA THR A 675 13.75 -10.58 -4.65
C THR A 675 12.92 -11.86 -4.74
N PRO A 676 13.18 -12.78 -5.68
CA PRO A 676 12.57 -14.11 -5.64
C PRO A 676 12.86 -14.76 -4.27
N PRO A 677 12.11 -15.79 -3.85
CA PRO A 677 12.63 -16.67 -2.82
C PRO A 677 14.01 -17.14 -3.27
N ALA A 678 14.97 -17.23 -2.35
CA ALA A 678 16.13 -18.06 -2.61
C ALA A 678 15.61 -19.41 -3.14
N PRO A 679 16.18 -19.95 -4.24
CA PRO A 679 15.75 -21.23 -4.77
C PRO A 679 15.61 -22.21 -3.61
N THR A 680 14.48 -22.92 -3.54
CA THR A 680 14.39 -24.06 -2.62
C THR A 680 15.28 -25.15 -3.20
N CYS A 681 16.59 -24.99 -2.96
CA CYS A 681 17.57 -26.01 -3.21
C CYS A 681 17.21 -27.15 -2.25
N ASP A 682 16.68 -28.23 -2.81
CA ASP A 682 16.57 -29.47 -2.07
C ASP A 682 17.95 -30.11 -2.15
N PRO A 683 18.70 -30.30 -1.05
CA PRO A 683 20.00 -30.94 -1.15
C PRO A 683 19.88 -32.45 -1.33
N ASP A 684 18.66 -33.02 -1.31
CA ASP A 684 18.34 -34.38 -1.76
C ASP A 684 18.28 -34.39 -3.31
N VAL A 685 19.44 -34.27 -3.96
CA VAL A 685 19.56 -34.20 -5.43
C VAL A 685 19.44 -35.56 -6.10
N ASN A 686 19.54 -36.65 -5.31
CA ASN A 686 19.30 -38.02 -5.78
C ASN A 686 17.87 -38.52 -5.52
N CYS A 687 17.08 -37.82 -4.69
CA CYS A 687 15.72 -38.15 -4.28
C CYS A 687 15.59 -39.50 -3.54
N ASP A 688 16.60 -39.91 -2.76
CA ASP A 688 16.52 -41.10 -1.90
C ASP A 688 15.71 -40.86 -0.61
N GLY A 689 15.42 -39.59 -0.28
CA GLY A 689 14.72 -39.16 0.92
C GLY A 689 15.63 -38.74 2.07
N SER A 690 16.95 -38.65 1.84
CA SER A 690 17.97 -38.40 2.88
C SER A 690 19.06 -37.45 2.38
N VAL A 691 19.04 -36.20 2.81
CA VAL A 691 20.15 -35.24 2.55
C VAL A 691 21.46 -35.75 3.16
N ASN A 692 22.42 -36.19 2.34
CA ASN A 692 23.69 -36.77 2.78
C ASN A 692 24.82 -36.72 1.71
N GLY A 693 25.93 -37.44 1.94
CA GLY A 693 27.06 -37.47 1.01
C GLY A 693 26.75 -38.09 -0.37
N PHE A 694 25.75 -38.96 -0.47
CA PHE A 694 25.30 -39.51 -1.76
C PHE A 694 24.68 -38.44 -2.68
N ASP A 695 24.25 -37.31 -2.15
CA ASP A 695 23.81 -36.16 -2.96
C ASP A 695 24.98 -35.43 -3.60
N ILE A 696 26.07 -35.25 -2.85
CA ILE A 696 27.32 -34.69 -3.38
C ILE A 696 27.87 -35.62 -4.48
N GLU A 697 27.88 -36.94 -4.25
CA GLU A 697 28.30 -37.92 -5.27
C GLU A 697 27.39 -37.92 -6.51
N ALA A 698 26.07 -37.73 -6.35
CA ALA A 698 25.14 -37.59 -7.46
C ALA A 698 25.34 -36.27 -8.23
N MET A 699 25.67 -35.19 -7.53
CA MET A 699 26.01 -33.90 -8.13
C MET A 699 27.33 -33.96 -8.92
N GLU A 700 28.37 -34.59 -8.36
CA GLU A 700 29.63 -34.85 -9.07
C GLU A 700 29.41 -35.67 -10.34
N GLN A 701 28.52 -36.67 -10.30
CA GLN A 701 28.15 -37.47 -11.48
C GLN A 701 27.43 -36.61 -12.53
N ALA A 702 26.45 -35.80 -12.12
CA ALA A 702 25.71 -34.90 -13.00
C ALA A 702 26.63 -33.88 -13.70
N VAL A 703 27.56 -33.28 -12.97
CA VAL A 703 28.57 -32.34 -13.52
C VAL A 703 29.54 -33.03 -14.50
N ASN A 704 29.81 -34.32 -14.31
CA ASN A 704 30.56 -35.15 -15.27
C ASN A 704 29.69 -35.70 -16.43
N GLY A 705 28.40 -35.35 -16.49
CA GLY A 705 27.45 -35.73 -17.55
C GLY A 705 26.72 -37.05 -17.34
N ASP A 706 26.80 -37.65 -16.14
CA ASP A 706 26.03 -38.83 -15.76
C ASP A 706 24.85 -38.45 -14.84
N MET A 707 23.68 -38.31 -15.45
CA MET A 707 22.43 -37.97 -14.76
C MET A 707 21.72 -39.19 -14.14
N SER A 708 22.34 -40.39 -14.11
CA SER A 708 21.63 -41.62 -13.73
C SER A 708 21.16 -41.69 -12.28
N ASN A 709 21.84 -40.96 -11.38
CA ASN A 709 21.48 -40.83 -9.96
C ASN A 709 21.02 -39.40 -9.60
N PHE A 710 20.79 -38.52 -10.58
CA PHE A 710 20.36 -37.14 -10.36
C PHE A 710 18.89 -36.99 -10.72
N CYS A 711 18.04 -36.64 -9.75
CA CYS A 711 16.59 -36.62 -9.91
C CYS A 711 16.01 -35.24 -10.26
N GLN A 712 16.77 -34.17 -10.04
CA GLN A 712 16.31 -32.80 -10.26
C GLN A 712 16.35 -32.42 -11.74
N ALA A 713 15.59 -31.40 -12.11
CA ALA A 713 15.38 -31.03 -13.51
C ALA A 713 16.60 -30.35 -14.16
N ASP A 714 17.49 -29.78 -13.35
CA ASP A 714 18.63 -28.98 -13.78
C ASP A 714 19.82 -29.25 -12.85
N PRO A 715 21.00 -29.65 -13.36
CA PRO A 715 22.24 -29.75 -12.58
C PRO A 715 23.04 -28.44 -12.53
N ASP A 716 22.47 -27.30 -12.96
CA ASP A 716 22.93 -25.96 -12.58
C ASP A 716 22.26 -25.61 -11.23
N TYR A 717 22.81 -26.17 -10.14
CA TYR A 717 22.23 -26.16 -8.78
C TYR A 717 22.39 -24.80 -8.09
N ASN A 718 23.47 -24.06 -8.40
CA ASN A 718 23.65 -22.69 -7.93
C ASN A 718 23.00 -21.63 -8.86
N HIS A 719 22.49 -22.06 -10.02
CA HIS A 719 21.88 -21.23 -11.07
C HIS A 719 22.81 -20.12 -11.61
N ASP A 720 24.14 -20.34 -11.63
CA ASP A 720 25.13 -19.40 -12.19
C ASP A 720 25.17 -19.39 -13.73
N GLY A 721 24.50 -20.36 -14.36
CA GLY A 721 24.41 -20.53 -15.81
C GLY A 721 25.40 -21.55 -16.38
N ALA A 722 26.17 -22.25 -15.55
CA ALA A 722 27.14 -23.25 -15.98
C ALA A 722 27.25 -24.43 -15.00
N VAL A 723 26.75 -25.60 -15.39
CA VAL A 723 26.95 -26.88 -14.68
C VAL A 723 28.46 -27.18 -14.48
N ASN A 724 28.97 -26.99 -13.26
CA ASN A 724 30.40 -27.01 -12.95
C ASN A 724 30.70 -27.41 -11.47
N GLY A 725 31.95 -27.25 -11.02
CA GLY A 725 32.35 -27.60 -9.66
C GLY A 725 31.72 -26.73 -8.56
N PHE A 726 31.30 -25.50 -8.88
CA PHE A 726 30.60 -24.62 -7.93
C PHE A 726 29.21 -25.16 -7.55
N ASP A 727 28.57 -25.96 -8.42
CA ASP A 727 27.33 -26.66 -8.08
C ASP A 727 27.54 -27.80 -7.08
N VAL A 728 28.68 -28.50 -7.18
CA VAL A 728 29.07 -29.52 -6.19
C VAL A 728 29.32 -28.87 -4.83
N GLU A 729 30.03 -27.73 -4.81
CA GLU A 729 30.24 -26.95 -3.59
C GLU A 729 28.92 -26.42 -3.01
N ALA A 730 27.97 -26.02 -3.86
CA ALA A 730 26.63 -25.61 -3.46
C ALA A 730 25.81 -26.74 -2.82
N VAL A 731 25.81 -27.94 -3.40
CA VAL A 731 25.19 -29.12 -2.78
C VAL A 731 25.90 -29.51 -1.48
N GLU A 732 27.24 -29.49 -1.44
CA GLU A 732 28.00 -29.74 -0.20
C GLU A 732 27.63 -28.75 0.91
N GLN A 733 27.48 -27.47 0.60
CA GLN A 733 27.02 -26.46 1.55
C GLN A 733 25.60 -26.77 2.06
N GLY A 734 24.66 -27.10 1.16
CA GLY A 734 23.30 -27.49 1.52
C GLY A 734 23.23 -28.75 2.39
N VAL A 735 24.01 -29.79 2.07
CA VAL A 735 24.13 -31.04 2.85
C VAL A 735 24.70 -30.78 4.25
N ASN A 736 25.61 -29.81 4.38
CA ASN A 736 26.15 -29.37 5.67
C ASN A 736 25.21 -28.41 6.44
N GLY A 737 24.01 -28.13 5.92
CA GLY A 737 23.01 -27.26 6.57
C GLY A 737 23.32 -25.76 6.48
N ALA A 738 24.18 -25.35 5.53
CA ALA A 738 24.29 -23.94 5.16
C ALA A 738 23.03 -23.49 4.38
N PRO A 739 22.77 -22.18 4.28
CA PRO A 739 21.75 -21.66 3.38
C PRO A 739 22.05 -22.07 1.92
N CYS A 740 21.00 -22.25 1.11
CA CYS A 740 21.13 -22.35 -0.34
C CYS A 740 21.89 -21.13 -0.89
N PRO A 741 22.88 -21.32 -1.79
CA PRO A 741 23.56 -20.22 -2.46
C PRO A 741 22.70 -19.51 -3.50
#